data_AF-C1D2A1-F1
#
_entry.id   AF-C1D2A1-F1
#
_cell.length_a   1.000
_cell.length_b   1.000
_cell.length_c   1.000
_cell.angle_alpha   90.00
_cell.angle_beta   90.00
_cell.angle_gamma   90.00
#
_symmetry.space_group_name_H-M   'P 1'
#
loop_
_entity.id
_entity.type
_entity.pdbx_description
1 polymer ?
#
loop_
_entity_poly.entity_id
_entity_poly.type
_entity_poly.pdbx_seq_one_letter_code
_entity_poly.pdbx_strand_id
1 'polypeptide(L)'
;MARLRTPAGHSLEPATTSFAVREMQAAYIDPPGGITAHPDVLEVVLRTMDEVLSEVMHQAEHDEALSPQQQGELIGGVQLGQTLAVALRGYAADPTAERLEMVNDLTVTLAQRHVLGNFMMARLPAINAASVLREMTPVPLLEVEFNQATRVVLDAHDQDVGETALLRLTWAGYRAPGLPKNPWAPSRAELTPRPTMDPTRFGWDQELKAIARSPHPAERHAALLLLHINGRDRAENLPLVQVLDQTSVLLYDLQRLARRERNAFPALDQLMTVHDGLAAELGHPDLSMTRRHKRSAAEPHTHDRTAQRLLRALRYERHRTATAAEQGQQARLWEALNQLEQELQAGMTPDQDEALKVRLLLLGLQGLTSTYRAPGMNLPVMVQLAAQVSGLDPLWAWQRTQPGDADAPVLRELLAALEDSLFLTALQRSPDWPAWAPRIRRSVTLAAGHLLATVRRRGLRLPDQTFLETWFATFGPLRATPLTHHELEAADRERTALILETHGALQTLLKPSDGLPESVVEALEPVRTSTPAAPEPAAVQPLPAALPHIQAARDLLRGRRMVLLGGVPSPHHHAALVEALALEDLDWIGSDQYAHGTHAQSHIRPGTALVVLAIRWMAHAHNTLRDVARERGVPYVMHPGGLSPSSVAWQILQQASRQLAPDRPAF
;
A
#
# COMPACT_ATOMS: atom_id res chain seq x y z
N MET A 1 23.92 0.92 35.32
CA MET A 1 22.47 1.15 35.17
C MET A 1 21.83 1.12 36.55
N ALA A 2 21.27 2.25 37.00
CA ALA A 2 20.66 2.38 38.33
C ALA A 2 19.25 1.76 38.32
N ARG A 3 18.96 0.85 39.27
CA ARG A 3 17.62 0.27 39.44
C ARG A 3 16.69 1.31 40.08
N LEU A 4 15.54 1.56 39.46
CA LEU A 4 14.51 2.44 40.02
C LEU A 4 13.90 1.79 41.27
N ARG A 5 13.73 2.60 42.32
CA ARG A 5 13.05 2.24 43.57
C ARG A 5 11.72 2.97 43.63
N THR A 6 10.70 2.33 44.19
CA THR A 6 9.43 2.99 44.55
C THR A 6 9.67 4.12 45.56
N PRO A 7 8.72 5.07 45.74
CA PRO A 7 8.81 6.10 46.79
C PRO A 7 8.98 5.54 48.21
N ALA A 8 8.61 4.28 48.44
CA ALA A 8 8.79 3.55 49.70
C ALA A 8 10.13 2.79 49.80
N GLY A 9 11.01 2.86 48.79
CA GLY A 9 12.35 2.30 48.81
C GLY A 9 12.49 0.84 48.35
N HIS A 10 11.41 0.21 47.86
CA HIS A 10 11.48 -1.14 47.30
C HIS A 10 12.07 -1.12 45.89
N SER A 11 13.10 -1.95 45.64
CA SER A 11 13.55 -2.27 44.27
C SER A 11 12.47 -3.09 43.57
N LEU A 12 12.02 -2.65 42.40
CA LEU A 12 11.20 -3.47 41.53
C LEU A 12 12.12 -4.49 40.83
N GLU A 13 11.77 -5.78 40.91
CA GLU A 13 12.41 -6.77 40.06
C GLU A 13 11.97 -6.55 38.60
N PRO A 14 12.88 -6.67 37.62
CA PRO A 14 12.49 -6.60 36.22
C PRO A 14 11.52 -7.76 35.91
N ALA A 15 10.38 -7.43 35.30
CA ALA A 15 9.43 -8.44 34.85
C ALA A 15 10.12 -9.40 33.88
N THR A 16 10.23 -10.67 34.27
CA THR A 16 10.69 -11.77 33.42
C THR A 16 9.52 -12.32 32.60
N THR A 17 8.99 -11.56 31.65
CA THR A 17 7.94 -12.07 30.75
C THR A 17 8.17 -11.68 29.29
N SER A 18 8.98 -12.49 28.61
CA SER A 18 8.96 -12.62 27.15
C SER A 18 8.69 -14.07 26.69
N PHE A 19 8.32 -14.96 27.62
CA PHE A 19 8.29 -16.41 27.39
C PHE A 19 6.88 -17.03 27.19
N ALA A 20 5.78 -16.37 27.54
CA ALA A 20 4.47 -17.04 27.60
C ALA A 20 3.76 -17.26 26.24
N VAL A 21 3.95 -16.39 25.24
CA VAL A 21 3.18 -16.47 23.99
C VAL A 21 3.64 -17.63 23.08
N ARG A 22 4.92 -18.02 23.15
CA ARG A 22 5.47 -19.09 22.27
C ARG A 22 5.09 -20.50 22.70
N GLU A 23 4.92 -20.78 24.00
CA GLU A 23 4.47 -22.11 24.46
C GLU A 23 2.96 -22.34 24.24
N MET A 24 2.15 -21.28 24.17
CA MET A 24 0.70 -21.39 24.00
C MET A 24 0.23 -21.83 22.60
N GLN A 25 1.07 -21.73 21.57
CA GLN A 25 0.71 -22.15 20.21
C GLN A 25 0.77 -23.68 20.01
N ALA A 26 1.39 -24.43 20.93
CA ALA A 26 1.91 -25.75 20.60
C ALA A 26 0.95 -26.96 20.70
N ALA A 27 -0.30 -26.86 21.18
CA ALA A 27 -1.07 -28.10 21.41
C ALA A 27 -2.61 -28.01 21.42
N TYR A 28 -3.23 -26.94 20.92
CA TYR A 28 -4.69 -26.86 20.95
C TYR A 28 -5.28 -27.31 19.62
N ILE A 29 -5.80 -28.55 19.59
CA ILE A 29 -6.62 -29.05 18.49
C ILE A 29 -8.01 -28.41 18.64
N ASP A 30 -8.43 -27.62 17.66
CA ASP A 30 -9.75 -27.00 17.70
C ASP A 30 -10.83 -28.09 17.69
N PRO A 31 -11.85 -27.99 18.57
CA PRO A 31 -12.85 -29.03 18.69
C PRO A 31 -13.75 -29.08 17.45
N PRO A 32 -14.32 -30.25 17.11
CA PRO A 32 -15.26 -30.37 16.00
C PRO A 32 -16.47 -29.45 16.23
N GLY A 33 -16.82 -28.66 15.20
CA GLY A 33 -17.87 -27.64 15.32
C GLY A 33 -17.37 -26.27 15.78
N GLY A 34 -16.08 -26.11 16.12
CA GLY A 34 -15.49 -24.80 16.40
C GLY A 34 -15.55 -24.36 17.86
N ILE A 35 -14.71 -23.41 18.26
CA ILE A 35 -14.54 -22.98 19.67
C ILE A 35 -15.86 -22.51 20.30
N THR A 36 -16.72 -21.85 19.53
CA THR A 36 -17.97 -21.27 20.00
C THR A 36 -19.06 -22.29 20.26
N ALA A 37 -18.91 -23.52 19.76
CA ALA A 37 -19.81 -24.65 20.06
C ALA A 37 -19.43 -25.40 21.35
N HIS A 38 -18.29 -25.05 21.98
CA HIS A 38 -17.76 -25.72 23.17
C HIS A 38 -17.51 -24.69 24.29
N PRO A 39 -18.49 -24.46 25.19
CA PRO A 39 -18.41 -23.41 26.21
C PRO A 39 -17.14 -23.46 27.06
N ASP A 40 -16.68 -24.65 27.45
CA ASP A 40 -15.47 -24.83 28.25
C ASP A 40 -14.21 -24.36 27.50
N VAL A 41 -14.14 -24.61 26.19
CA VAL A 41 -13.01 -24.17 25.35
C VAL A 41 -13.07 -22.66 25.14
N LEU A 42 -14.26 -22.13 24.87
CA LEU A 42 -14.45 -20.69 24.75
C LEU A 42 -14.05 -19.97 26.05
N GLU A 43 -14.42 -20.49 27.22
CA GLU A 43 -14.05 -19.89 28.51
C GLU A 43 -12.55 -19.88 28.73
N VAL A 44 -11.83 -20.94 28.34
CA VAL A 44 -10.35 -20.95 28.36
C VAL A 44 -9.79 -19.86 27.46
N VAL A 45 -10.31 -19.71 26.23
CA VAL A 45 -9.88 -18.66 25.30
C VAL A 45 -10.15 -17.27 25.88
N LEU A 46 -11.33 -17.04 26.46
CA LEU A 46 -11.71 -15.75 27.05
C LEU A 46 -10.85 -15.42 28.27
N ARG A 47 -10.57 -16.38 29.14
CA ARG A 47 -9.65 -16.19 30.27
C ARG A 47 -8.24 -15.83 29.81
N THR A 48 -7.73 -16.53 28.79
CA THR A 48 -6.45 -16.19 28.17
C THR A 48 -6.45 -14.77 27.59
N MET A 49 -7.52 -14.38 26.89
CA MET A 49 -7.65 -13.01 26.39
C MET A 49 -7.62 -12.01 27.55
N ASP A 50 -8.33 -12.28 28.65
CA ASP A 50 -8.34 -11.42 29.84
C ASP A 50 -6.95 -11.27 30.47
N GLU A 51 -6.16 -12.35 30.56
CA GLU A 51 -4.78 -12.31 31.05
C GLU A 51 -3.88 -11.46 30.16
N VAL A 52 -3.92 -11.67 28.84
CA VAL A 52 -3.11 -10.89 27.89
C VAL A 52 -3.51 -9.41 27.88
N LEU A 53 -4.81 -9.11 27.96
CA LEU A 53 -5.29 -7.73 28.02
C LEU A 53 -4.78 -7.02 29.27
N SER A 54 -4.76 -7.69 30.43
CA SER A 54 -4.19 -7.14 31.66
C SER A 54 -2.68 -6.90 31.55
N GLU A 55 -1.93 -7.80 30.90
CA GLU A 55 -0.49 -7.61 30.66
C GLU A 55 -0.22 -6.42 29.73
N VAL A 56 -1.00 -6.27 28.65
CA VAL A 56 -0.90 -5.14 27.71
C VAL A 56 -1.22 -3.82 28.40
N MET A 57 -2.25 -3.78 29.26
CA MET A 57 -2.56 -2.59 30.07
C MET A 57 -1.39 -2.22 30.97
N HIS A 58 -0.83 -3.20 31.68
CA HIS A 58 0.32 -2.99 32.55
C HIS A 58 1.53 -2.44 31.79
N GLN A 59 1.84 -3.02 30.62
CA GLN A 59 2.91 -2.55 29.74
C GLN A 59 2.67 -1.10 29.29
N ALA A 60 1.47 -0.78 28.81
CA ALA A 60 1.13 0.56 28.35
C ALA A 60 1.24 1.63 29.46
N GLU A 61 1.05 1.26 30.72
CA GLU A 61 1.16 2.18 31.87
C GLU A 61 2.60 2.37 32.38
N HIS A 62 3.42 1.32 32.34
CA HIS A 62 4.69 1.27 33.08
C HIS A 62 5.93 1.25 32.19
N ASP A 63 5.80 0.94 30.89
CA ASP A 63 6.93 0.92 29.96
C ASP A 63 7.23 2.32 29.42
N GLU A 64 8.12 3.03 30.11
CA GLU A 64 8.59 4.37 29.75
C GLU A 64 9.35 4.40 28.40
N ALA A 65 9.73 3.25 27.83
CA ALA A 65 10.40 3.19 26.54
C ALA A 65 9.43 3.30 25.35
N LEU A 66 8.12 3.15 25.59
CA LEU A 66 7.10 3.28 24.55
C LEU A 66 6.98 4.73 24.09
N SER A 67 7.01 4.94 22.77
CA SER A 67 6.57 6.20 22.19
C SER A 67 5.06 6.41 22.42
N PRO A 68 4.57 7.68 22.40
CA PRO A 68 3.14 7.96 22.52
C PRO A 68 2.27 7.23 21.50
N GLN A 69 2.79 7.01 20.28
CA GLN A 69 2.10 6.24 19.25
C GLN A 69 1.96 4.77 19.65
N GLN A 70 3.04 4.13 20.09
CA GLN A 70 3.03 2.73 20.53
C GLN A 70 2.08 2.55 21.73
N GLN A 71 2.12 3.48 22.69
CA GLN A 71 1.20 3.47 23.83
C GLN A 71 -0.27 3.57 23.36
N GLY A 72 -0.56 4.46 22.41
CA GLY A 72 -1.89 4.58 21.79
C GLY A 72 -2.33 3.30 21.06
N GLU A 73 -1.42 2.60 20.38
CA GLU A 73 -1.69 1.31 19.73
C GLU A 73 -2.03 0.21 20.75
N LEU A 74 -1.31 0.13 21.88
CA LEU A 74 -1.62 -0.79 22.97
C LEU A 74 -3.01 -0.49 23.58
N ILE A 75 -3.30 0.78 23.85
CA ILE A 75 -4.59 1.23 24.39
C ILE A 75 -5.74 0.84 23.46
N GLY A 76 -5.60 1.13 22.16
CA GLY A 76 -6.58 0.73 21.14
C GLY A 76 -6.74 -0.80 21.03
N GLY A 77 -5.62 -1.53 21.17
CA GLY A 77 -5.61 -2.99 21.24
C GLY A 77 -6.42 -3.54 22.41
N VAL A 78 -6.34 -2.92 23.59
CA VAL A 78 -7.12 -3.30 24.77
C VAL A 78 -8.61 -3.07 24.53
N GLN A 79 -9.00 -1.90 24.00
CA GLN A 79 -10.40 -1.61 23.67
C GLN A 79 -10.98 -2.66 22.71
N LEU A 80 -10.29 -2.93 21.60
CA LEU A 80 -10.74 -3.88 20.58
C LEU A 80 -10.77 -5.31 21.11
N GLY A 81 -9.75 -5.73 21.86
CA GLY A 81 -9.70 -7.07 22.45
C GLY A 81 -10.80 -7.31 23.48
N GLN A 82 -11.09 -6.32 24.34
CA GLN A 82 -12.21 -6.41 25.28
C GLN A 82 -13.57 -6.41 24.56
N THR A 83 -13.71 -5.61 23.50
CA THR A 83 -14.92 -5.60 22.65
C THR A 83 -15.12 -6.96 21.97
N LEU A 84 -14.05 -7.57 21.45
CA LEU A 84 -14.08 -8.90 20.84
C LEU A 84 -14.46 -9.99 21.86
N ALA A 85 -13.94 -9.94 23.09
CA ALA A 85 -14.30 -10.89 24.14
C ALA A 85 -15.80 -10.86 24.46
N VAL A 86 -16.39 -9.66 24.56
CA VAL A 86 -17.85 -9.50 24.75
C VAL A 86 -18.61 -10.02 23.53
N ALA A 87 -18.18 -9.67 22.31
CA ALA A 87 -18.79 -10.14 21.07
C ALA A 87 -18.79 -11.68 20.96
N LEU A 88 -17.69 -12.34 21.34
CA LEU A 88 -17.57 -13.80 21.35
C LEU A 88 -18.54 -14.46 22.33
N ARG A 89 -18.69 -13.93 23.55
CA ARG A 89 -19.69 -14.43 24.52
C ARG A 89 -21.10 -14.36 23.94
N GLY A 90 -21.47 -13.22 23.34
CA GLY A 90 -22.80 -13.11 22.73
C GLY A 90 -23.00 -13.97 21.51
N TYR A 91 -21.98 -14.15 20.67
CA TYR A 91 -22.09 -15.07 19.54
C TYR A 91 -22.27 -16.52 20.02
N ALA A 92 -21.59 -16.93 21.09
CA ALA A 92 -21.80 -18.25 21.68
C ALA A 92 -23.20 -18.41 22.30
N ALA A 93 -23.75 -17.35 22.90
CA ALA A 93 -25.10 -17.36 23.46
C ALA A 93 -26.20 -17.36 22.38
N ASP A 94 -25.99 -16.66 21.26
CA ASP A 94 -26.93 -16.54 20.15
C ASP A 94 -26.15 -16.48 18.82
N PRO A 95 -25.90 -17.64 18.18
CA PRO A 95 -25.05 -17.71 17.00
C PRO A 95 -25.76 -17.24 15.74
N THR A 96 -25.84 -15.92 15.57
CA THR A 96 -26.37 -15.30 14.36
C THR A 96 -25.27 -14.94 13.36
N ALA A 97 -25.65 -14.88 12.09
CA ALA A 97 -24.76 -14.44 11.02
C ALA A 97 -24.21 -13.02 11.26
N GLU A 98 -25.02 -12.12 11.81
CA GLU A 98 -24.62 -10.74 12.16
C GLU A 98 -23.56 -10.71 13.24
N ARG A 99 -23.74 -11.46 14.33
CA ARG A 99 -22.75 -11.54 15.41
C ARG A 99 -21.45 -12.19 14.94
N LEU A 100 -21.52 -13.20 14.07
CA LEU A 100 -20.32 -13.78 13.45
C LEU A 100 -19.56 -12.75 12.60
N GLU A 101 -20.27 -11.91 11.85
CA GLU A 101 -19.65 -10.82 11.10
C GLU A 101 -18.91 -9.85 12.03
N MET A 102 -19.56 -9.46 13.13
CA MET A 102 -18.95 -8.58 14.14
C MET A 102 -17.68 -9.17 14.72
N VAL A 103 -17.72 -10.45 15.13
CA VAL A 103 -16.56 -11.18 15.67
C VAL A 103 -15.42 -11.24 14.64
N ASN A 104 -15.73 -11.57 13.39
CA ASN A 104 -14.75 -11.69 12.32
C ASN A 104 -14.08 -10.34 12.00
N ASP A 105 -14.88 -9.28 11.90
CA ASP A 105 -14.41 -7.92 11.61
C ASP A 105 -13.57 -7.37 12.78
N LEU A 106 -13.99 -7.59 14.03
CA LEU A 106 -13.21 -7.23 15.23
C LEU A 106 -11.89 -7.99 15.30
N THR A 107 -11.89 -9.27 14.95
CA THR A 107 -10.69 -10.12 14.97
C THR A 107 -9.66 -9.63 13.96
N VAL A 108 -10.06 -9.37 12.71
CA VAL A 108 -9.13 -8.85 11.70
C VAL A 108 -8.66 -7.43 12.04
N THR A 109 -9.53 -6.60 12.62
CA THR A 109 -9.17 -5.25 13.09
C THR A 109 -8.10 -5.31 14.18
N LEU A 110 -8.28 -6.20 15.17
CA LEU A 110 -7.31 -6.40 16.24
C LEU A 110 -5.97 -6.91 15.70
N ALA A 111 -5.98 -7.82 14.71
CA ALA A 111 -4.76 -8.38 14.12
C ALA A 111 -3.91 -7.36 13.37
N GLN A 112 -4.56 -6.37 12.76
CA GLN A 112 -3.85 -5.28 12.09
C GLN A 112 -3.20 -4.29 13.06
N ARG A 113 -3.64 -4.27 14.32
CA ARG A 113 -3.24 -3.27 15.32
C ARG A 113 -2.38 -3.85 16.43
N HIS A 114 -2.53 -5.13 16.75
CA HIS A 114 -1.96 -5.72 17.95
C HIS A 114 -1.62 -7.20 17.77
N VAL A 115 -0.54 -7.66 18.41
CA VAL A 115 -0.07 -9.05 18.32
C VAL A 115 -1.11 -10.07 18.82
N LEU A 116 -1.93 -9.69 19.80
CA LEU A 116 -3.07 -10.51 20.28
C LEU A 116 -4.02 -10.88 19.14
N GLY A 117 -4.19 -10.00 18.15
CA GLY A 117 -5.04 -10.31 17.01
C GLY A 117 -4.44 -11.38 16.10
N ASN A 118 -3.11 -11.53 16.01
CA ASN A 118 -2.52 -12.66 15.28
C ASN A 118 -2.85 -14.00 15.94
N PHE A 119 -2.86 -14.05 17.27
CA PHE A 119 -3.31 -15.22 18.02
C PHE A 119 -4.79 -15.53 17.71
N MET A 120 -5.66 -14.53 17.71
CA MET A 120 -7.08 -14.71 17.40
C MET A 120 -7.34 -15.06 15.92
N MET A 121 -6.57 -14.48 14.99
CA MET A 121 -6.65 -14.80 13.56
C MET A 121 -6.35 -16.27 13.29
N ALA A 122 -5.39 -16.86 14.01
CA ALA A 122 -5.10 -18.30 13.90
C ALA A 122 -6.29 -19.17 14.34
N ARG A 123 -7.18 -18.64 15.19
CA ARG A 123 -8.41 -19.30 15.66
C ARG A 123 -9.65 -18.99 14.85
N LEU A 124 -9.58 -18.04 13.91
CA LEU A 124 -10.71 -17.63 13.07
C LEU A 124 -11.34 -18.81 12.30
N PRO A 125 -10.58 -19.78 11.75
CA PRO A 125 -11.18 -20.96 11.12
C PRO A 125 -12.04 -21.77 12.09
N ALA A 126 -11.61 -21.92 13.35
CA ALA A 126 -12.36 -22.61 14.38
C ALA A 126 -13.60 -21.83 14.81
N ILE A 127 -13.51 -20.51 14.93
CA ILE A 127 -14.68 -19.65 15.19
C ILE A 127 -15.72 -19.80 14.06
N ASN A 128 -15.26 -19.88 12.81
CA ASN A 128 -16.12 -20.00 11.62
C ASN A 128 -16.64 -21.43 11.37
N ALA A 129 -16.03 -22.47 11.95
CA ALA A 129 -16.27 -23.87 11.62
C ALA A 129 -17.73 -24.32 11.83
N ALA A 130 -18.42 -23.72 12.80
CA ALA A 130 -19.83 -23.94 13.14
C ALA A 130 -20.82 -23.41 12.08
N SER A 131 -20.39 -22.44 11.27
CA SER A 131 -21.29 -21.65 10.44
C SER A 131 -21.36 -22.15 9.00
N VAL A 132 -22.52 -21.98 8.37
CA VAL A 132 -22.69 -22.10 6.91
C VAL A 132 -21.93 -20.97 6.17
N LEU A 133 -21.38 -20.01 6.92
CA LEU A 133 -20.78 -18.77 6.46
C LEU A 133 -19.25 -18.85 6.29
N ARG A 134 -18.71 -20.04 6.02
CA ARG A 134 -17.26 -20.30 5.90
C ARG A 134 -16.54 -19.40 4.88
N GLU A 135 -17.26 -18.84 3.93
CA GLU A 135 -16.72 -17.99 2.86
C GLU A 135 -16.74 -16.49 3.19
N MET A 136 -17.02 -16.11 4.44
CA MET A 136 -17.08 -14.72 4.83
C MET A 136 -15.69 -14.06 4.92
N THR A 137 -15.34 -13.22 3.94
CA THR A 137 -14.12 -12.37 4.00
C THR A 137 -14.29 -11.26 5.04
N PRO A 138 -13.55 -11.27 6.17
CA PRO A 138 -13.68 -10.25 7.22
C PRO A 138 -13.30 -8.87 6.69
N VAL A 139 -13.96 -7.82 7.21
CA VAL A 139 -13.72 -6.43 6.84
C VAL A 139 -13.26 -5.66 8.08
N PRO A 140 -12.04 -5.13 8.12
CA PRO A 140 -11.58 -4.38 9.27
C PRO A 140 -12.37 -3.08 9.47
N LEU A 141 -12.41 -2.62 10.71
CA LEU A 141 -13.06 -1.38 11.12
C LEU A 141 -12.10 -0.19 10.97
N LEU A 142 -12.64 0.98 10.65
CA LEU A 142 -11.88 2.23 10.72
C LEU A 142 -11.69 2.63 12.19
N GLU A 143 -10.61 3.35 12.49
CA GLU A 143 -10.30 3.77 13.87
C GLU A 143 -11.42 4.62 14.49
N VAL A 144 -12.02 5.50 13.70
CA VAL A 144 -13.18 6.32 14.10
C VAL A 144 -14.44 5.49 14.41
N GLU A 145 -14.44 4.19 14.10
CA GLU A 145 -15.55 3.28 14.32
C GLU A 145 -15.39 2.42 15.56
N PHE A 146 -14.23 2.42 16.23
CA PHE A 146 -14.00 1.54 17.38
C PHE A 146 -15.02 1.78 18.50
N ASN A 147 -15.24 3.05 18.87
CA ASN A 147 -16.26 3.40 19.88
C ASN A 147 -17.69 3.03 19.43
N GLN A 148 -17.99 3.11 18.13
CA GLN A 148 -19.29 2.73 17.59
C GLN A 148 -19.48 1.21 17.65
N ALA A 149 -18.45 0.44 17.28
CA ALA A 149 -18.45 -1.01 17.36
C ALA A 149 -18.56 -1.49 18.80
N THR A 150 -17.77 -0.93 19.72
CA THR A 150 -17.89 -1.21 21.16
C THR A 150 -19.31 -0.91 21.64
N ARG A 151 -19.89 0.24 21.30
CA ARG A 151 -21.25 0.60 21.70
C ARG A 151 -22.29 -0.42 21.21
N VAL A 152 -22.24 -0.80 19.93
CA VAL A 152 -23.19 -1.76 19.35
C VAL A 152 -23.05 -3.14 20.00
N VAL A 153 -21.82 -3.58 20.30
CA VAL A 153 -21.57 -4.86 20.99
C VAL A 153 -22.08 -4.81 22.44
N LEU A 154 -21.87 -3.71 23.16
CA LEU A 154 -22.37 -3.55 24.53
C LEU A 154 -23.91 -3.51 24.55
N ASP A 155 -24.53 -2.77 23.63
CA ASP A 155 -26.00 -2.63 23.54
C ASP A 155 -26.68 -3.97 23.21
N ALA A 156 -26.01 -4.84 22.47
CA ALA A 156 -26.49 -6.19 22.18
C ALA A 156 -26.43 -7.12 23.42
N HIS A 157 -25.75 -6.72 24.50
CA HIS A 157 -25.37 -7.55 25.65
C HIS A 157 -25.62 -6.88 27.01
N ASP A 158 -26.60 -5.97 27.08
CA ASP A 158 -26.86 -5.03 28.20
C ASP A 158 -26.89 -5.65 29.63
N GLN A 159 -27.06 -6.97 29.78
CA GLN A 159 -27.13 -7.66 31.07
C GLN A 159 -25.89 -8.46 31.48
N ASP A 160 -24.87 -8.61 30.62
CA ASP A 160 -23.77 -9.59 30.85
C ASP A 160 -22.36 -9.01 30.68
N VAL A 161 -22.25 -7.67 30.65
CA VAL A 161 -20.93 -7.02 30.61
C VAL A 161 -20.42 -6.87 32.04
N GLY A 162 -19.58 -7.82 32.48
CA GLY A 162 -18.98 -7.79 33.82
C GLY A 162 -18.21 -6.49 34.10
N GLU A 163 -18.14 -6.10 35.38
CA GLU A 163 -17.50 -4.86 35.86
C GLU A 163 -16.06 -4.70 35.35
N THR A 164 -15.28 -5.79 35.35
CA THR A 164 -13.91 -5.80 34.83
C THR A 164 -13.84 -5.37 33.37
N ALA A 165 -14.76 -5.82 32.52
CA ALA A 165 -14.79 -5.44 31.11
C ALA A 165 -15.08 -3.94 30.94
N LEU A 166 -16.01 -3.39 31.73
CA LEU A 166 -16.32 -1.95 31.72
C LEU A 166 -15.14 -1.11 32.22
N LEU A 167 -14.43 -1.57 33.26
CA LEU A 167 -13.24 -0.90 33.77
C LEU A 167 -12.13 -0.86 32.70
N ARG A 168 -11.85 -1.97 32.00
CA ARG A 168 -10.86 -2.00 30.92
C ARG A 168 -11.25 -1.09 29.76
N LEU A 169 -12.51 -1.07 29.35
CA LEU A 169 -12.98 -0.17 28.31
C LEU A 169 -12.83 1.30 28.74
N THR A 170 -13.18 1.61 29.99
CA THR A 170 -13.03 2.95 30.56
C THR A 170 -11.57 3.39 30.60
N TRP A 171 -10.68 2.50 31.03
CA TRP A 171 -9.22 2.69 31.01
C TRP A 171 -8.71 2.95 29.59
N ALA A 172 -9.21 2.18 28.61
CA ALA A 172 -8.83 2.33 27.21
C ALA A 172 -9.40 3.61 26.55
N GLY A 173 -10.06 4.48 27.34
CA GLY A 173 -10.60 5.74 26.85
C GLY A 173 -11.91 5.60 26.10
N TYR A 174 -12.61 4.45 26.18
CA TYR A 174 -13.93 4.30 25.57
C TYR A 174 -14.88 5.39 26.08
N ARG A 175 -15.55 6.04 25.14
CA ARG A 175 -16.63 7.00 25.37
C ARG A 175 -17.79 6.61 24.46
N ALA A 176 -18.95 6.40 25.06
CA ALA A 176 -20.16 6.11 24.30
C ALA A 176 -20.42 7.26 23.30
N PRO A 177 -20.53 6.97 22.00
CA PRO A 177 -20.76 8.00 21.01
C PRO A 177 -22.14 8.64 21.19
N GLY A 178 -22.24 9.96 21.03
CA GLY A 178 -23.49 10.69 21.24
C GLY A 178 -24.61 10.34 20.25
N LEU A 179 -24.25 9.90 19.04
CA LEU A 179 -25.19 9.34 18.06
C LEU A 179 -24.72 7.93 17.68
N PRO A 180 -25.49 6.87 17.99
CA PRO A 180 -25.12 5.51 17.63
C PRO A 180 -25.16 5.35 16.10
N LYS A 181 -24.05 4.87 15.55
CA LYS A 181 -23.94 4.46 14.15
C LYS A 181 -23.53 3.00 14.12
N ASN A 182 -24.12 2.21 13.24
CA ASN A 182 -23.72 0.83 13.06
C ASN A 182 -22.58 0.75 12.03
N PRO A 183 -21.33 0.39 12.41
CA PRO A 183 -20.22 0.28 11.47
C PRO A 183 -20.36 -0.92 10.49
N TRP A 184 -21.23 -1.88 10.81
CA TRP A 184 -21.60 -2.99 9.93
C TRP A 184 -22.71 -2.64 8.93
N ALA A 185 -23.40 -1.51 9.13
CA ALA A 185 -24.37 -0.98 8.18
C ALA A 185 -24.16 0.53 7.95
N PRO A 186 -23.04 0.94 7.33
CA PRO A 186 -22.78 2.35 7.06
C PRO A 186 -23.85 2.97 6.18
N SER A 187 -24.08 4.27 6.35
CA SER A 187 -25.05 4.98 5.53
C SER A 187 -24.65 4.96 4.05
N ARG A 188 -25.63 5.08 3.16
CA ARG A 188 -25.40 5.23 1.71
C ARG A 188 -24.38 6.33 1.41
N ALA A 189 -24.46 7.46 2.12
CA ALA A 189 -23.54 8.58 1.94
C ALA A 189 -22.09 8.20 2.26
N GLU A 190 -21.87 7.42 3.34
CA GLU A 190 -20.54 6.94 3.72
C GLU A 190 -19.97 5.93 2.69
N LEU A 191 -20.83 5.12 2.07
CA LEU A 191 -20.46 4.12 1.05
C LEU A 191 -20.26 4.71 -0.36
N THR A 192 -20.80 5.90 -0.64
CA THR A 192 -20.71 6.53 -1.96
C THR A 192 -19.26 7.01 -2.21
N PRO A 193 -18.63 6.67 -3.36
CA PRO A 193 -17.31 7.18 -3.72
C PRO A 193 -17.36 8.66 -4.10
N ARG A 194 -16.18 9.27 -4.24
CA ARG A 194 -16.09 10.60 -4.89
C ARG A 194 -16.48 10.45 -6.37
N PRO A 195 -17.07 11.49 -6.99
CA PRO A 195 -17.38 11.46 -8.42
C PRO A 195 -16.10 11.21 -9.25
N THR A 196 -16.26 10.59 -10.41
CA THR A 196 -15.20 10.52 -11.43
C THR A 196 -14.76 11.92 -11.87
N MET A 197 -13.53 12.05 -12.35
CA MET A 197 -12.98 13.23 -13.04
C MET A 197 -13.03 13.13 -14.54
N ASP A 198 -13.34 11.97 -15.07
CA ASP A 198 -13.41 11.76 -16.50
C ASP A 198 -14.76 12.26 -17.02
N PRO A 199 -14.78 13.34 -17.81
CA PRO A 199 -16.04 13.94 -18.26
C PRO A 199 -16.90 12.97 -19.07
N THR A 200 -16.28 11.99 -19.73
CA THR A 200 -16.98 10.97 -20.52
C THR A 200 -17.83 10.03 -19.65
N ARG A 201 -17.52 9.93 -18.35
CA ARG A 201 -18.18 9.07 -17.36
C ARG A 201 -19.17 9.81 -16.44
N PHE A 202 -19.38 11.12 -16.64
CA PHE A 202 -20.27 11.93 -15.80
C PHE A 202 -21.75 11.51 -15.93
N GLY A 203 -22.18 11.09 -17.11
CA GLY A 203 -23.54 10.59 -17.33
C GLY A 203 -23.86 9.39 -16.43
N TRP A 204 -23.01 8.35 -16.49
CA TRP A 204 -23.13 7.17 -15.64
C TRP A 204 -23.03 7.50 -14.15
N ASP A 205 -22.19 8.46 -13.75
CA ASP A 205 -22.09 8.88 -12.35
C ASP A 205 -23.41 9.42 -11.79
N GLN A 206 -24.09 10.30 -12.54
CA GLN A 206 -25.39 10.87 -12.15
C GLN A 206 -26.49 9.81 -12.10
N GLU A 207 -26.53 8.95 -13.12
CA GLU A 207 -27.46 7.84 -13.27
C GLU A 207 -27.35 6.84 -12.12
N LEU A 208 -26.14 6.34 -11.85
CA LEU A 208 -25.89 5.42 -10.76
C LEU A 208 -26.18 6.04 -9.39
N LYS A 209 -25.92 7.35 -9.19
CA LYS A 209 -26.31 8.06 -7.95
C LYS A 209 -27.82 8.14 -7.76
N ALA A 210 -28.60 8.23 -8.84
CA ALA A 210 -30.05 8.15 -8.77
C ALA A 210 -30.50 6.73 -8.40
N ILE A 211 -29.97 5.70 -9.07
CA ILE A 211 -30.29 4.28 -8.78
C ILE A 211 -29.86 3.87 -7.38
N ALA A 212 -28.75 4.42 -6.85
CA ALA A 212 -28.30 4.17 -5.49
C ALA A 212 -29.30 4.62 -4.40
N ARG A 213 -30.33 5.40 -4.77
CA ARG A 213 -31.46 5.76 -3.88
C ARG A 213 -32.62 4.76 -3.94
N SER A 214 -32.48 3.69 -4.72
CA SER A 214 -33.51 2.65 -4.85
C SER A 214 -33.91 2.10 -3.47
N PRO A 215 -35.21 1.88 -3.23
CA PRO A 215 -35.67 1.20 -2.03
C PRO A 215 -35.15 -0.24 -1.96
N HIS A 216 -34.84 -0.87 -3.11
CA HIS A 216 -34.34 -2.23 -3.15
C HIS A 216 -32.84 -2.30 -2.81
N PRO A 217 -32.42 -3.03 -1.75
CA PRO A 217 -31.03 -3.08 -1.32
C PRO A 217 -30.07 -3.54 -2.43
N ALA A 218 -30.43 -4.59 -3.17
CA ALA A 218 -29.59 -5.14 -4.23
C ALA A 218 -29.36 -4.17 -5.41
N GLU A 219 -30.37 -3.42 -5.86
CA GLU A 219 -30.18 -2.38 -6.89
C GLU A 219 -29.25 -1.27 -6.37
N ARG A 220 -29.47 -0.86 -5.12
CA ARG A 220 -28.65 0.15 -4.44
C ARG A 220 -27.20 -0.29 -4.27
N HIS A 221 -26.95 -1.53 -3.84
CA HIS A 221 -25.60 -2.06 -3.69
C HIS A 221 -24.90 -2.24 -5.05
N ALA A 222 -25.60 -2.74 -6.07
CA ALA A 222 -25.07 -2.82 -7.43
C ALA A 222 -24.66 -1.43 -7.95
N ALA A 223 -25.52 -0.43 -7.80
CA ALA A 223 -25.23 0.94 -8.21
C ALA A 223 -24.02 1.53 -7.46
N LEU A 224 -23.91 1.31 -6.15
CA LEU A 224 -22.77 1.76 -5.36
C LEU A 224 -21.46 1.09 -5.78
N LEU A 225 -21.47 -0.22 -6.08
CA LEU A 225 -20.30 -0.94 -6.58
C LEU A 225 -19.86 -0.40 -7.95
N LEU A 226 -20.81 -0.18 -8.86
CA LEU A 226 -20.54 0.43 -10.17
C LEU A 226 -20.02 1.86 -10.04
N LEU A 227 -20.46 2.64 -9.05
CA LEU A 227 -19.90 3.97 -8.79
C LEU A 227 -18.41 3.91 -8.41
N HIS A 228 -17.97 2.88 -7.69
CA HIS A 228 -16.54 2.70 -7.38
C HIS A 228 -15.72 2.39 -8.64
N ILE A 229 -16.27 1.59 -9.56
CA ILE A 229 -15.63 1.29 -10.85
C ILE A 229 -15.65 2.52 -11.77
N ASN A 230 -16.77 3.26 -11.79
CA ASN A 230 -16.91 4.49 -12.57
C ASN A 230 -15.98 5.59 -12.06
N GLY A 231 -15.73 5.68 -10.75
CA GLY A 231 -14.81 6.64 -10.11
C GLY A 231 -13.36 6.17 -9.99
N ARG A 232 -12.94 5.13 -10.74
CA ARG A 232 -11.61 4.52 -10.63
C ARG A 232 -10.43 5.47 -10.83
N ASP A 233 -10.60 6.55 -11.57
CA ASP A 233 -9.59 7.61 -11.77
C ASP A 233 -9.29 8.42 -10.50
N ARG A 234 -10.04 8.19 -9.41
CA ARG A 234 -9.77 8.71 -8.06
C ARG A 234 -9.31 7.64 -7.10
N ALA A 235 -9.29 6.38 -7.53
CA ALA A 235 -8.89 5.25 -6.74
C ALA A 235 -7.41 4.95 -6.96
N GLU A 236 -6.78 4.47 -5.90
CA GLU A 236 -5.48 3.82 -5.94
C GLU A 236 -5.66 2.48 -5.23
N ASN A 237 -5.06 1.42 -5.76
CA ASN A 237 -5.01 0.11 -5.10
C ASN A 237 -6.39 -0.50 -4.76
N LEU A 238 -7.42 -0.35 -5.61
CA LEU A 238 -8.73 -0.99 -5.42
C LEU A 238 -8.93 -2.26 -6.27
N PRO A 239 -9.55 -3.32 -5.72
CA PRO A 239 -9.74 -4.61 -6.40
C PRO A 239 -10.89 -4.58 -7.42
N LEU A 240 -10.82 -3.72 -8.44
CA LEU A 240 -11.94 -3.45 -9.36
C LEU A 240 -12.49 -4.67 -10.11
N VAL A 241 -11.66 -5.68 -10.40
CA VAL A 241 -12.14 -6.93 -11.01
C VAL A 241 -13.08 -7.67 -10.08
N GLN A 242 -12.75 -7.77 -8.79
CA GLN A 242 -13.62 -8.39 -7.79
C GLN A 242 -14.92 -7.60 -7.61
N VAL A 243 -14.85 -6.27 -7.64
CA VAL A 243 -16.03 -5.38 -7.60
C VAL A 243 -16.95 -5.63 -8.80
N LEU A 244 -16.39 -5.71 -10.01
CA LEU A 244 -17.13 -5.95 -11.23
C LEU A 244 -17.75 -7.36 -11.26
N ASP A 245 -17.01 -8.36 -10.78
CA ASP A 245 -17.45 -9.75 -10.70
C ASP A 245 -18.59 -9.91 -9.69
N GLN A 246 -18.46 -9.34 -8.48
CA GLN A 246 -19.51 -9.35 -7.47
C GLN A 246 -20.77 -8.59 -7.93
N THR A 247 -20.59 -7.48 -8.65
CA THR A 247 -21.72 -6.74 -9.23
C THR A 247 -22.46 -7.61 -10.23
N SER A 248 -21.75 -8.31 -11.11
CA SER A 248 -22.38 -9.20 -12.10
C SER A 248 -23.19 -10.32 -11.43
N VAL A 249 -22.63 -10.95 -10.38
CA VAL A 249 -23.35 -11.94 -9.54
C VAL A 249 -24.68 -11.36 -9.02
N LEU A 250 -24.64 -10.16 -8.45
CA LEU A 250 -25.82 -9.48 -7.92
C LEU A 250 -26.87 -9.16 -8.99
N LEU A 251 -26.43 -8.73 -10.18
CA LEU A 251 -27.32 -8.46 -11.32
C LEU A 251 -28.00 -9.74 -11.85
N TYR A 252 -27.29 -10.88 -11.89
CA TYR A 252 -27.91 -12.16 -12.24
C TYR A 252 -28.97 -12.59 -11.24
N ASP A 253 -28.77 -12.32 -9.95
CA ASP A 253 -29.76 -12.62 -8.92
C ASP A 253 -30.99 -11.74 -9.01
N LEU A 254 -30.81 -10.43 -9.22
CA LEU A 254 -31.91 -9.51 -9.51
C LEU A 254 -32.70 -9.97 -10.73
N GLN A 255 -32.03 -10.38 -11.81
CA GLN A 255 -32.68 -10.91 -13.00
C GLN A 255 -33.48 -12.20 -12.73
N ARG A 256 -32.94 -13.12 -11.92
CA ARG A 256 -33.65 -14.33 -11.50
C ARG A 256 -34.88 -14.01 -10.65
N LEU A 257 -34.75 -13.06 -9.71
CA LEU A 257 -35.83 -12.61 -8.86
C LEU A 257 -36.95 -11.95 -9.67
N ALA A 258 -36.60 -11.11 -10.66
CA ALA A 258 -37.54 -10.43 -11.54
C ALA A 258 -38.44 -11.45 -12.27
N ARG A 259 -37.82 -12.51 -12.79
CA ARG A 259 -38.52 -13.59 -13.50
C ARG A 259 -39.44 -14.39 -12.58
N ARG A 260 -39.05 -14.61 -11.32
CA ARG A 260 -39.84 -15.38 -10.34
C ARG A 260 -41.06 -14.58 -9.88
N GLU A 261 -40.84 -13.33 -9.51
CA GLU A 261 -41.89 -12.49 -8.93
C GLU A 261 -42.80 -11.84 -9.98
N ARG A 262 -42.40 -11.87 -11.26
CA ARG A 262 -43.02 -11.09 -12.35
C ARG A 262 -43.05 -9.59 -12.05
N ASN A 263 -42.17 -9.14 -11.16
CA ASN A 263 -41.96 -7.74 -10.82
C ASN A 263 -40.80 -7.19 -11.65
N ALA A 264 -40.97 -5.98 -12.17
CA ALA A 264 -39.88 -5.27 -12.80
C ALA A 264 -38.99 -4.65 -11.71
N PHE A 265 -37.69 -4.92 -11.79
CA PHE A 265 -36.66 -4.10 -11.14
C PHE A 265 -36.36 -2.94 -12.10
N PRO A 266 -36.91 -1.73 -11.86
CA PRO A 266 -36.93 -0.68 -12.85
C PRO A 266 -35.53 -0.22 -13.28
N ALA A 267 -34.50 -0.46 -12.46
CA ALA A 267 -33.13 -0.09 -12.77
C ALA A 267 -32.27 -1.25 -13.32
N LEU A 268 -32.80 -2.48 -13.43
CA LEU A 268 -31.98 -3.65 -13.78
C LEU A 268 -31.33 -3.54 -15.16
N ASP A 269 -32.11 -3.23 -16.20
CA ASP A 269 -31.59 -3.13 -17.58
C ASP A 269 -30.52 -2.03 -17.70
N GLN A 270 -30.74 -0.93 -16.96
CA GLN A 270 -29.83 0.20 -16.86
C GLN A 270 -28.52 -0.19 -16.19
N LEU A 271 -28.58 -0.87 -15.04
CA LEU A 271 -27.41 -1.37 -14.33
C LEU A 271 -26.62 -2.39 -15.15
N MET A 272 -27.29 -3.27 -15.89
CA MET A 272 -26.63 -4.21 -16.80
C MET A 272 -25.90 -3.48 -17.94
N THR A 273 -26.54 -2.47 -18.53
CA THR A 273 -25.92 -1.64 -19.58
C THR A 273 -24.66 -0.93 -19.08
N VAL A 274 -24.72 -0.32 -17.90
CA VAL A 274 -23.55 0.35 -17.30
C VAL A 274 -22.46 -0.66 -16.91
N HIS A 275 -22.84 -1.83 -16.37
CA HIS A 275 -21.90 -2.90 -16.06
C HIS A 275 -21.13 -3.37 -17.31
N ASP A 276 -21.82 -3.66 -18.40
CA ASP A 276 -21.21 -4.10 -19.65
C ASP A 276 -20.29 -3.02 -20.26
N GLY A 277 -20.70 -1.75 -20.20
CA GLY A 277 -19.89 -0.62 -20.64
C GLY A 277 -18.58 -0.49 -19.84
N LEU A 278 -18.66 -0.53 -18.51
CA LEU A 278 -17.48 -0.47 -17.65
C LEU A 278 -16.60 -1.73 -17.79
N ALA A 279 -17.19 -2.90 -17.99
CA ALA A 279 -16.44 -4.12 -18.27
C ALA A 279 -15.65 -4.01 -19.59
N ALA A 280 -16.23 -3.41 -20.62
CA ALA A 280 -15.56 -3.16 -21.90
C ALA A 280 -14.40 -2.17 -21.75
N GLU A 281 -14.57 -1.07 -21.02
CA GLU A 281 -13.48 -0.12 -20.71
C GLU A 281 -12.31 -0.77 -19.96
N LEU A 282 -12.60 -1.79 -19.15
CA LEU A 282 -11.61 -2.58 -18.43
C LEU A 282 -11.05 -3.76 -19.26
N GLY A 283 -11.39 -3.86 -20.54
CA GLY A 283 -10.90 -4.92 -21.43
C GLY A 283 -11.46 -6.30 -21.13
N HIS A 284 -12.71 -6.38 -20.67
CA HIS A 284 -13.45 -7.61 -20.37
C HIS A 284 -12.66 -8.58 -19.46
N PRO A 285 -12.37 -8.19 -18.21
CA PRO A 285 -11.64 -9.05 -17.29
C PRO A 285 -12.40 -10.36 -17.01
N ASP A 286 -11.66 -11.41 -16.65
CA ASP A 286 -12.25 -12.72 -16.34
C ASP A 286 -13.02 -12.71 -15.00
N LEU A 287 -14.35 -12.85 -15.09
CA LEU A 287 -15.26 -12.82 -13.94
C LEU A 287 -15.51 -14.23 -13.40
N SER A 288 -14.56 -14.73 -12.60
CA SER A 288 -14.55 -16.11 -12.10
C SER A 288 -15.74 -16.46 -11.17
N MET A 289 -16.15 -15.55 -10.29
CA MET A 289 -17.30 -15.75 -9.39
C MET A 289 -18.58 -15.83 -10.18
N THR A 290 -18.77 -14.95 -11.17
CA THR A 290 -19.91 -14.96 -12.09
C THR A 290 -20.02 -16.29 -12.83
N ARG A 291 -18.90 -16.83 -13.34
CA ARG A 291 -18.90 -18.14 -14.02
C ARG A 291 -19.28 -19.28 -13.07
N ARG A 292 -18.77 -19.28 -11.83
CA ARG A 292 -19.14 -20.26 -10.80
C ARG A 292 -20.61 -20.13 -10.42
N HIS A 293 -21.09 -18.90 -10.20
CA HIS A 293 -22.48 -18.60 -9.83
C HIS A 293 -23.47 -19.03 -10.92
N LYS A 294 -23.15 -18.79 -12.20
CA LYS A 294 -23.98 -19.26 -13.32
C LYS A 294 -24.18 -20.78 -13.32
N ARG A 295 -23.20 -21.55 -12.82
CA ARG A 295 -23.26 -23.01 -12.71
C ARG A 295 -23.91 -23.50 -11.42
N SER A 296 -23.96 -22.66 -10.40
CA SER A 296 -24.52 -22.99 -9.08
C SER A 296 -25.97 -22.54 -8.95
N ALA A 297 -26.77 -23.34 -8.24
CA ALA A 297 -28.13 -23.01 -7.84
C ALA A 297 -28.18 -22.33 -6.46
N ALA A 298 -27.15 -21.53 -6.13
CA ALA A 298 -27.05 -20.85 -4.84
C ALA A 298 -28.26 -19.93 -4.57
N GLU A 299 -28.62 -19.79 -3.30
CA GLU A 299 -29.73 -18.95 -2.85
C GLU A 299 -29.40 -17.44 -3.02
N PRO A 300 -30.34 -16.61 -3.54
CA PRO A 300 -30.07 -15.19 -3.84
C PRO A 300 -29.72 -14.28 -2.66
N HIS A 301 -30.14 -14.60 -1.43
CA HIS A 301 -30.02 -13.68 -0.28
C HIS A 301 -28.59 -13.52 0.25
N THR A 302 -27.67 -14.41 -0.09
CA THR A 302 -26.28 -14.35 0.37
C THR A 302 -25.48 -13.26 -0.34
N HIS A 303 -25.80 -12.96 -1.61
CA HIS A 303 -24.98 -12.06 -2.43
C HIS A 303 -25.20 -10.57 -2.15
N ASP A 304 -26.39 -10.16 -1.68
CA ASP A 304 -26.64 -8.78 -1.26
C ASP A 304 -25.77 -8.41 -0.05
N ARG A 305 -25.70 -9.31 0.93
CA ARG A 305 -24.84 -9.15 2.11
C ARG A 305 -23.35 -9.15 1.74
N THR A 306 -22.93 -10.03 0.84
CA THR A 306 -21.55 -10.02 0.30
C THR A 306 -21.23 -8.70 -0.41
N ALA A 307 -22.18 -8.13 -1.16
CA ALA A 307 -22.02 -6.83 -1.80
C ALA A 307 -21.90 -5.68 -0.77
N GLN A 308 -22.73 -5.67 0.28
CA GLN A 308 -22.62 -4.71 1.38
C GLN A 308 -21.24 -4.78 2.05
N ARG A 309 -20.72 -5.98 2.29
CA ARG A 309 -19.38 -6.19 2.87
C ARG A 309 -18.28 -5.72 1.95
N LEU A 310 -18.39 -6.00 0.65
CA LEU A 310 -17.45 -5.47 -0.33
C LEU A 310 -17.48 -3.93 -0.35
N LEU A 311 -18.65 -3.29 -0.26
CA LEU A 311 -18.75 -1.83 -0.13
C LEU A 311 -18.09 -1.29 1.15
N ARG A 312 -18.23 -2.01 2.27
CA ARG A 312 -17.51 -1.70 3.51
C ARG A 312 -16.00 -1.83 3.34
N ALA A 313 -15.54 -2.89 2.69
CA ALA A 313 -14.12 -3.10 2.40
C ALA A 313 -13.56 -1.98 1.51
N LEU A 314 -14.27 -1.58 0.45
CA LEU A 314 -13.86 -0.45 -0.41
C LEU A 314 -13.83 0.87 0.36
N ARG A 315 -14.78 1.09 1.28
CA ARG A 315 -14.76 2.25 2.18
C ARG A 315 -13.56 2.21 3.13
N TYR A 316 -13.26 1.05 3.69
CA TYR A 316 -12.10 0.83 4.56
C TYR A 316 -10.81 1.13 3.80
N GLU A 317 -10.60 0.53 2.62
CA GLU A 317 -9.42 0.76 1.77
C GLU A 317 -9.21 2.25 1.42
N ARG A 318 -10.29 3.00 1.19
CA ARG A 318 -10.21 4.43 0.88
C ARG A 318 -9.76 5.29 2.07
N HIS A 319 -10.07 4.89 3.29
CA HIS A 319 -9.90 5.73 4.49
C HIS A 319 -8.85 5.19 5.47
N ARG A 320 -8.38 3.95 5.30
CA ARG A 320 -7.34 3.38 6.14
C ARG A 320 -6.00 4.06 5.88
N THR A 321 -5.14 3.98 6.89
CA THR A 321 -3.72 4.29 6.71
C THR A 321 -3.04 3.15 5.95
N ALA A 322 -1.91 3.47 5.31
CA ALA A 322 -1.05 2.45 4.73
C ALA A 322 -0.61 1.47 5.83
N THR A 323 -0.71 0.18 5.54
CA THR A 323 -0.25 -0.89 6.45
C THR A 323 1.27 -0.85 6.59
N ALA A 324 1.83 -1.42 7.66
CA ALA A 324 3.27 -1.52 7.83
C ALA A 324 3.97 -2.22 6.64
N ALA A 325 3.33 -3.22 6.03
CA ALA A 325 3.84 -3.89 4.85
C ALA A 325 3.88 -2.96 3.62
N GLU A 326 2.83 -2.16 3.39
CA GLU A 326 2.79 -1.17 2.31
C GLU A 326 3.79 -0.03 2.55
N GLN A 327 3.90 0.47 3.78
CA GLN A 327 4.89 1.48 4.16
C GLN A 327 6.31 0.95 3.95
N GLY A 328 6.61 -0.28 4.38
CA GLY A 328 7.91 -0.92 4.15
C GLY A 328 8.20 -1.14 2.68
N GLN A 329 7.19 -1.45 1.86
CA GLN A 329 7.35 -1.51 0.40
C GLN A 329 7.61 -0.12 -0.20
N GLN A 330 6.86 0.89 0.20
CA GLN A 330 7.06 2.27 -0.25
C GLN A 330 8.45 2.78 0.14
N ALA A 331 8.91 2.48 1.35
CA ALA A 331 10.25 2.83 1.82
C ALA A 331 11.35 2.15 1.00
N ARG A 332 11.19 0.87 0.62
CA ARG A 332 12.13 0.19 -0.28
C ARG A 332 12.16 0.79 -1.68
N LEU A 333 10.98 1.07 -2.26
CA LEU A 333 10.91 1.76 -3.55
C LEU A 333 11.54 3.15 -3.47
N TRP A 334 11.31 3.85 -2.36
CA TRP A 334 11.90 5.16 -2.09
C TRP A 334 13.42 5.10 -2.06
N GLU A 335 13.98 4.16 -1.28
CA GLU A 335 15.43 4.02 -1.14
C GLU A 335 16.10 3.67 -2.46
N ALA A 336 15.48 2.79 -3.25
CA ALA A 336 16.01 2.47 -4.57
C ALA A 336 16.01 3.67 -5.54
N LEU A 337 15.01 4.55 -5.45
CA LEU A 337 15.00 5.80 -6.23
C LEU A 337 16.05 6.80 -5.74
N ASN A 338 16.31 6.88 -4.43
CA ASN A 338 17.43 7.68 -3.90
C ASN A 338 18.77 7.15 -4.42
N GLN A 339 18.95 5.83 -4.42
CA GLN A 339 20.17 5.21 -4.92
C GLN A 339 20.36 5.46 -6.42
N LEU A 340 19.30 5.31 -7.21
CA LEU A 340 19.32 5.68 -8.63
C LEU A 340 19.74 7.13 -8.82
N GLU A 341 19.23 8.05 -8.01
CA GLU A 341 19.62 9.45 -8.11
C GLU A 341 21.13 9.64 -7.89
N GLN A 342 21.69 9.01 -6.85
CA GLN A 342 23.12 9.09 -6.57
C GLN A 342 23.95 8.55 -7.75
N GLU A 343 23.51 7.44 -8.35
CA GLU A 343 24.14 6.84 -9.52
C GLU A 343 24.06 7.76 -10.76
N LEU A 344 22.91 8.40 -11.00
CA LEU A 344 22.73 9.40 -12.06
C LEU A 344 23.61 10.64 -11.85
N GLN A 345 23.80 11.08 -10.60
CA GLN A 345 24.72 12.17 -10.26
C GLN A 345 26.18 11.78 -10.53
N ALA A 346 26.54 10.51 -10.33
CA ALA A 346 27.83 9.95 -10.70
C ALA A 346 27.97 9.71 -12.22
N GLY A 347 26.96 10.04 -13.02
CA GLY A 347 26.97 9.86 -14.48
C GLY A 347 26.67 8.43 -14.94
N MET A 348 26.25 7.54 -14.04
CA MET A 348 25.80 6.19 -14.39
C MET A 348 24.31 6.23 -14.73
N THR A 349 23.95 5.72 -15.90
CA THR A 349 22.55 5.60 -16.35
C THR A 349 22.14 4.14 -16.47
N PRO A 350 20.84 3.80 -16.39
CA PRO A 350 20.38 2.42 -16.60
C PRO A 350 20.77 1.82 -17.96
N ASP A 351 21.02 2.65 -18.98
CA ASP A 351 21.49 2.20 -20.29
C ASP A 351 22.98 1.83 -20.29
N GLN A 352 23.74 2.31 -19.31
CA GLN A 352 25.18 2.06 -19.16
C GLN A 352 25.49 1.00 -18.10
N ASP A 353 24.59 0.81 -17.13
CA ASP A 353 24.71 -0.18 -16.06
C ASP A 353 23.54 -1.17 -16.10
N GLU A 354 23.82 -2.38 -16.59
CA GLU A 354 22.83 -3.44 -16.70
C GLU A 354 22.29 -3.89 -15.32
N ALA A 355 23.12 -3.85 -14.27
CA ALA A 355 22.69 -4.24 -12.92
C ALA A 355 21.68 -3.24 -12.37
N LEU A 356 21.93 -1.95 -12.59
CA LEU A 356 20.97 -0.88 -12.28
C LEU A 356 19.64 -1.09 -13.02
N LYS A 357 19.70 -1.35 -14.33
CA LYS A 357 18.50 -1.63 -15.14
C LYS A 357 17.70 -2.82 -14.59
N VAL A 358 18.37 -3.93 -14.26
CA VAL A 358 17.72 -5.12 -13.68
C VAL A 358 17.04 -4.79 -12.36
N ARG A 359 17.73 -4.08 -11.45
CA ARG A 359 17.17 -3.69 -10.15
C ARG A 359 15.91 -2.84 -10.31
N LEU A 360 15.94 -1.85 -11.19
CA LEU A 360 14.79 -0.99 -11.48
C LEU A 360 13.61 -1.79 -12.06
N LEU A 361 13.86 -2.71 -13.00
CA LEU A 361 12.83 -3.59 -13.55
C LEU A 361 12.17 -4.43 -12.45
N LEU A 362 12.95 -5.07 -11.58
CA LEU A 362 12.43 -5.94 -10.52
C LEU A 362 11.62 -5.17 -9.47
N LEU A 363 12.09 -3.99 -9.06
CA LEU A 363 11.38 -3.13 -8.11
C LEU A 363 10.07 -2.62 -8.69
N GLY A 364 10.08 -2.19 -9.95
CA GLY A 364 8.88 -1.78 -10.65
C GLY A 364 7.86 -2.92 -10.76
N LEU A 365 8.32 -4.13 -11.11
CA LEU A 365 7.47 -5.33 -11.14
C LEU A 365 6.91 -5.68 -9.76
N GLN A 366 7.73 -5.60 -8.70
CA GLN A 366 7.29 -5.82 -7.33
C GLN A 366 6.22 -4.79 -6.94
N GLY A 367 6.46 -3.52 -7.24
CA GLY A 367 5.49 -2.42 -7.12
C GLY A 367 4.15 -2.75 -7.76
N LEU A 368 4.17 -3.17 -9.03
CA LEU A 368 2.98 -3.50 -9.79
C LEU A 368 2.25 -4.73 -9.23
N THR A 369 2.96 -5.80 -8.86
CA THR A 369 2.34 -7.04 -8.34
C THR A 369 1.75 -6.91 -6.93
N SER A 370 2.22 -5.94 -6.14
CA SER A 370 1.63 -5.64 -4.83
C SER A 370 0.46 -4.66 -4.89
N THR A 371 0.18 -4.07 -6.04
CA THR A 371 -0.82 -3.00 -6.17
C THR A 371 -1.95 -3.46 -7.07
N TYR A 372 -3.18 -3.36 -6.57
CA TYR A 372 -4.34 -3.47 -7.44
C TYR A 372 -4.31 -2.35 -8.48
N ARG A 373 -4.46 -2.71 -9.76
CA ARG A 373 -4.36 -1.78 -10.88
C ARG A 373 -5.27 -2.20 -12.03
N ALA A 374 -5.83 -1.24 -12.74
CA ALA A 374 -6.69 -1.46 -13.89
C ALA A 374 -6.64 -0.25 -14.84
N PRO A 375 -7.08 -0.39 -16.11
CA PRO A 375 -7.16 0.73 -17.05
C PRO A 375 -7.94 1.92 -16.48
N GLY A 376 -7.35 3.12 -16.53
CA GLY A 376 -7.96 4.36 -16.03
C GLY A 376 -7.92 4.55 -14.51
N MET A 377 -7.30 3.64 -13.75
CA MET A 377 -7.03 3.83 -12.32
C MET A 377 -5.66 4.48 -12.08
N ASN A 378 -5.53 5.29 -11.03
CA ASN A 378 -4.21 5.81 -10.64
C ASN A 378 -3.40 4.71 -9.96
N LEU A 379 -2.08 4.81 -10.10
CA LEU A 379 -1.13 4.03 -9.31
C LEU A 379 -0.67 4.87 -8.11
N PRO A 380 -0.32 4.23 -6.98
CA PRO A 380 0.46 4.89 -5.94
C PRO A 380 1.68 5.54 -6.55
N VAL A 381 1.98 6.78 -6.18
CA VAL A 381 3.00 7.62 -6.84
C VAL A 381 4.34 6.89 -6.98
N MET A 382 4.77 6.19 -5.92
CA MET A 382 6.04 5.43 -5.93
C MET A 382 6.04 4.28 -6.94
N VAL A 383 4.92 3.59 -7.09
CA VAL A 383 4.77 2.50 -8.06
C VAL A 383 4.69 3.06 -9.48
N GLN A 384 3.98 4.19 -9.66
CA GLN A 384 3.92 4.89 -10.95
C GLN A 384 5.33 5.29 -11.41
N LEU A 385 6.12 5.86 -10.51
CA LEU A 385 7.49 6.28 -10.80
C LEU A 385 8.39 5.11 -11.07
N ALA A 386 8.36 4.07 -10.23
CA ALA A 386 9.14 2.87 -10.48
C ALA A 386 8.80 2.28 -11.87
N ALA A 387 7.52 2.22 -12.25
CA ALA A 387 7.14 1.77 -13.58
C ALA A 387 7.67 2.68 -14.70
N GLN A 388 7.55 4.00 -14.56
CA GLN A 388 8.02 4.97 -15.55
C GLN A 388 9.55 4.94 -15.72
N VAL A 389 10.28 4.99 -14.62
CA VAL A 389 11.75 4.98 -14.56
C VAL A 389 12.31 3.69 -15.17
N SER A 390 11.62 2.56 -14.95
CA SER A 390 12.01 1.26 -15.48
C SER A 390 11.49 0.97 -16.90
N GLY A 391 10.72 1.89 -17.50
CA GLY A 391 10.08 1.67 -18.80
C GLY A 391 9.03 0.55 -18.81
N LEU A 392 8.49 0.18 -17.65
CA LEU A 392 7.46 -0.84 -17.52
C LEU A 392 6.10 -0.29 -17.94
N ASP A 393 5.33 -1.10 -18.64
CA ASP A 393 3.89 -0.86 -18.82
C ASP A 393 3.19 -0.97 -17.45
N PRO A 394 2.54 0.10 -16.95
CA PRO A 394 1.75 0.07 -15.72
C PRO A 394 0.68 -1.04 -15.71
N LEU A 395 0.22 -1.48 -16.88
CA LEU A 395 -0.78 -2.53 -17.04
C LEU A 395 -0.17 -3.90 -17.37
N TRP A 396 1.15 -4.07 -17.28
CA TRP A 396 1.80 -5.36 -17.55
C TRP A 396 1.11 -6.50 -16.78
N ALA A 397 0.55 -7.47 -17.51
CA ALA A 397 -0.12 -8.65 -16.95
C ALA A 397 -1.12 -8.36 -15.81
N TRP A 398 -1.76 -7.18 -15.82
CA TRP A 398 -2.52 -6.72 -14.66
C TRP A 398 -3.62 -7.70 -14.25
N GLN A 399 -4.37 -8.29 -15.18
CA GLN A 399 -5.46 -9.23 -14.88
C GLN A 399 -5.02 -10.50 -14.12
N ARG A 400 -3.73 -10.86 -14.16
CA ARG A 400 -3.19 -12.13 -13.61
C ARG A 400 -2.16 -11.92 -12.50
N THR A 401 -1.92 -10.66 -12.12
CA THR A 401 -0.86 -10.29 -11.16
C THR A 401 -1.38 -9.25 -10.17
N GLN A 402 -2.68 -9.30 -9.86
CA GLN A 402 -3.30 -8.49 -8.80
C GLN A 402 -3.11 -9.19 -7.44
N PRO A 403 -3.00 -8.45 -6.31
CA PRO A 403 -2.82 -9.03 -4.98
C PRO A 403 -3.84 -10.11 -4.56
N GLY A 404 -5.07 -10.05 -5.07
CA GLY A 404 -6.14 -11.01 -4.79
C GLY A 404 -6.11 -12.28 -5.65
N ASP A 405 -5.23 -12.34 -6.66
CA ASP A 405 -5.00 -13.56 -7.44
C ASP A 405 -4.20 -14.56 -6.59
N ALA A 406 -4.56 -15.84 -6.63
CA ALA A 406 -3.89 -16.90 -5.89
C ALA A 406 -2.38 -16.97 -6.20
N ASP A 407 -2.01 -16.51 -7.40
CA ASP A 407 -0.65 -16.59 -7.91
C ASP A 407 0.23 -15.36 -7.61
N ALA A 408 -0.38 -14.21 -7.28
CA ALA A 408 0.35 -12.96 -7.08
C ALA A 408 1.24 -12.93 -5.84
N PRO A 409 0.84 -13.47 -4.66
CA PRO A 409 1.72 -13.55 -3.50
C PRO A 409 3.04 -14.25 -3.81
N VAL A 410 2.96 -15.36 -4.57
CA VAL A 410 4.15 -16.10 -5.01
C VAL A 410 5.04 -15.24 -5.89
N LEU A 411 4.50 -14.54 -6.91
CA LEU A 411 5.34 -13.67 -7.75
C LEU A 411 6.01 -12.56 -6.94
N ARG A 412 5.28 -11.93 -6.02
CA ARG A 412 5.80 -10.87 -5.16
C ARG A 412 6.94 -11.38 -4.26
N GLU A 413 6.77 -12.54 -3.64
CA GLU A 413 7.81 -13.19 -2.83
C GLU A 413 9.04 -13.53 -3.67
N LEU A 414 8.86 -14.01 -4.90
CA LEU A 414 9.97 -14.31 -5.80
C LEU A 414 10.71 -13.06 -6.29
N LEU A 415 10.00 -11.98 -6.55
CA LEU A 415 10.60 -10.70 -6.92
C LEU A 415 11.40 -10.10 -5.76
N ALA A 416 10.86 -10.13 -4.53
CA ALA A 416 11.57 -9.68 -3.33
C ALA A 416 12.81 -10.55 -3.05
N ALA A 417 12.66 -11.86 -3.12
CA ALA A 417 13.74 -12.83 -2.98
C ALA A 417 14.92 -12.58 -3.93
N LEU A 418 14.62 -12.21 -5.17
CA LEU A 418 15.62 -11.91 -6.19
C LEU A 418 16.28 -10.55 -5.95
N GLU A 419 15.51 -9.54 -5.55
CA GLU A 419 16.02 -8.21 -5.20
C GLU A 419 17.02 -8.30 -4.03
N ASP A 420 16.68 -9.02 -2.96
CA ASP A 420 17.58 -9.28 -1.84
C ASP A 420 18.90 -9.93 -2.30
N SER A 421 18.83 -10.92 -3.19
CA SER A 421 20.02 -11.60 -3.73
C SER A 421 20.87 -10.66 -4.60
N LEU A 422 20.24 -9.73 -5.32
CA LEU A 422 20.94 -8.73 -6.13
C LEU A 422 21.59 -7.64 -5.29
N PHE A 423 20.93 -7.22 -4.22
CA PHE A 423 21.50 -6.26 -3.28
C PHE A 423 22.86 -6.74 -2.74
N LEU A 424 23.00 -8.04 -2.48
CA LEU A 424 24.26 -8.64 -2.06
C LEU A 424 25.39 -8.51 -3.09
N THR A 425 25.09 -8.31 -4.38
CA THR A 425 26.13 -8.10 -5.41
C THR A 425 26.86 -6.77 -5.26
N ALA A 426 26.29 -5.80 -4.54
CA ALA A 426 26.97 -4.56 -4.16
C ALA A 426 28.23 -4.81 -3.31
N LEU A 427 28.33 -5.97 -2.66
CA LEU A 427 29.49 -6.40 -1.87
C LEU A 427 30.70 -6.80 -2.73
N GLN A 428 30.63 -6.71 -4.06
CA GLN A 428 31.74 -7.07 -4.95
C GLN A 428 33.07 -6.34 -4.66
N ARG A 429 33.01 -5.20 -3.97
CA ARG A 429 34.19 -4.43 -3.54
C ARG A 429 34.69 -4.80 -2.13
N SER A 430 33.97 -5.66 -1.41
CA SER A 430 34.37 -6.12 -0.08
C SER A 430 35.60 -7.06 -0.16
N PRO A 431 36.56 -6.99 0.78
CA PRO A 431 37.65 -7.96 0.86
C PRO A 431 37.16 -9.40 1.05
N ASP A 432 35.98 -9.58 1.65
CA ASP A 432 35.35 -10.89 1.88
C ASP A 432 34.58 -11.43 0.67
N TRP A 433 34.50 -10.66 -0.43
CA TRP A 433 33.81 -11.08 -1.65
C TRP A 433 34.22 -12.46 -2.16
N PRO A 434 35.51 -12.88 -2.18
CA PRO A 434 35.87 -14.22 -2.64
C PRO A 434 35.17 -15.36 -1.87
N ALA A 435 34.88 -15.15 -0.58
CA ALA A 435 34.16 -16.12 0.25
C ALA A 435 32.65 -16.11 -0.05
N TRP A 436 32.06 -14.94 -0.28
CA TRP A 436 30.61 -14.80 -0.50
C TRP A 436 30.17 -15.01 -1.94
N ALA A 437 31.01 -14.68 -2.92
CA ALA A 437 30.66 -14.65 -4.34
C ALA A 437 30.03 -15.96 -4.85
N PRO A 438 30.53 -17.17 -4.50
CA PRO A 438 29.89 -18.41 -4.94
C PRO A 438 28.46 -18.56 -4.40
N ARG A 439 28.23 -18.19 -3.13
CA ARG A 439 26.92 -18.28 -2.47
C ARG A 439 25.94 -17.24 -3.01
N ILE A 440 26.41 -16.01 -3.22
CA ILE A 440 25.61 -14.93 -3.84
C ILE A 440 25.21 -15.32 -5.26
N ARG A 441 26.16 -15.77 -6.10
CA ARG A 441 25.89 -16.23 -7.48
C ARG A 441 24.88 -17.37 -7.52
N ARG A 442 25.02 -18.34 -6.62
CA ARG A 442 24.06 -19.45 -6.48
C ARG A 442 22.68 -18.94 -6.09
N SER A 443 22.60 -18.05 -5.09
CA SER A 443 21.34 -17.45 -4.64
C SER A 443 20.62 -16.70 -5.77
N VAL A 444 21.33 -15.83 -6.50
CA VAL A 444 20.80 -15.11 -7.68
C VAL A 444 20.31 -16.09 -8.74
N THR A 445 21.13 -17.09 -9.10
CA THR A 445 20.79 -18.08 -10.14
C THR A 445 19.53 -18.88 -9.78
N LEU A 446 19.41 -19.32 -8.52
CA LEU A 446 18.25 -20.07 -8.03
C LEU A 446 16.98 -19.19 -8.03
N ALA A 447 17.05 -17.98 -7.49
CA ALA A 447 15.92 -17.06 -7.45
C ALA A 447 15.46 -16.66 -8.86
N ALA A 448 16.39 -16.27 -9.74
CA ALA A 448 16.11 -15.88 -11.12
C ALA A 448 15.54 -17.04 -11.95
N GLY A 449 16.17 -18.22 -11.88
CA GLY A 449 15.69 -19.43 -12.56
C GLY A 449 14.28 -19.83 -12.10
N HIS A 450 14.03 -19.74 -10.78
CA HIS A 450 12.70 -20.02 -10.24
C HIS A 450 11.65 -19.00 -10.70
N LEU A 451 11.96 -17.70 -10.65
CA LEU A 451 11.07 -16.64 -11.14
C LEU A 451 10.70 -16.86 -12.61
N LEU A 452 11.69 -17.04 -13.48
CA LEU A 452 11.49 -17.23 -14.93
C LEU A 452 10.67 -18.50 -15.23
N ALA A 453 10.94 -19.60 -14.55
CA ALA A 453 10.18 -20.83 -14.72
C ALA A 453 8.73 -20.71 -14.23
N THR A 454 8.51 -20.00 -13.12
CA THR A 454 7.16 -19.74 -12.58
C THR A 454 6.36 -18.82 -13.51
N VAL A 455 6.95 -17.74 -14.00
CA VAL A 455 6.33 -16.83 -14.98
C VAL A 455 5.96 -17.59 -16.25
N ARG A 456 6.87 -18.41 -16.79
CA ARG A 456 6.63 -19.22 -17.99
C ARG A 456 5.51 -20.24 -17.78
N ARG A 457 5.50 -20.95 -16.64
CA ARG A 457 4.45 -21.93 -16.29
C ARG A 457 3.06 -21.29 -16.24
N ARG A 458 2.98 -20.00 -15.90
CA ARG A 458 1.75 -19.20 -15.86
C ARG A 458 1.38 -18.57 -17.19
N GLY A 459 2.12 -18.85 -18.26
CA GLY A 459 1.90 -18.24 -19.57
C GLY A 459 2.10 -16.73 -19.56
N LEU A 460 2.96 -16.23 -18.65
CA LEU A 460 3.35 -14.84 -18.56
C LEU A 460 4.73 -14.64 -19.22
N ARG A 461 5.05 -13.39 -19.56
CA ARG A 461 6.35 -12.98 -20.06
C ARG A 461 6.81 -11.78 -19.23
N LEU A 462 8.05 -11.78 -18.75
CA LEU A 462 8.61 -10.60 -18.09
C LEU A 462 8.87 -9.49 -19.13
N PRO A 463 8.69 -8.20 -18.78
CA PRO A 463 9.22 -7.10 -19.56
C PRO A 463 10.73 -7.25 -19.69
N ASP A 464 11.28 -7.03 -20.88
CA ASP A 464 12.70 -7.25 -21.18
C ASP A 464 13.22 -8.66 -20.83
N GLN A 465 12.35 -9.70 -20.92
CA GLN A 465 12.72 -11.07 -20.52
C GLN A 465 14.03 -11.57 -21.14
N THR A 466 14.28 -11.31 -22.43
CA THR A 466 15.51 -11.77 -23.10
C THR A 466 16.76 -11.13 -22.50
N PHE A 467 16.67 -9.84 -22.14
CA PHE A 467 17.74 -9.14 -21.44
C PHE A 467 17.95 -9.73 -20.04
N LEU A 468 16.86 -9.93 -19.27
CA LEU A 468 16.93 -10.54 -17.94
C LEU A 468 17.54 -11.95 -17.97
N GLU A 469 17.09 -12.81 -18.89
CA GLU A 469 17.63 -14.17 -19.07
C GLU A 469 19.13 -14.14 -19.38
N THR A 470 19.56 -13.25 -20.27
CA THR A 470 20.97 -13.09 -20.66
C THR A 470 21.80 -12.60 -19.48
N TRP A 471 21.32 -11.59 -18.76
CA TRP A 471 22.01 -11.00 -17.63
C TRP A 471 22.13 -11.98 -16.46
N PHE A 472 21.04 -12.67 -16.08
CA PHE A 472 21.08 -13.66 -15.00
C PHE A 472 21.94 -14.87 -15.33
N ALA A 473 22.07 -15.25 -16.61
CA ALA A 473 22.95 -16.35 -17.03
C ALA A 473 24.44 -16.08 -16.74
N THR A 474 24.84 -14.81 -16.52
CA THR A 474 26.22 -14.46 -16.12
C THR A 474 26.55 -14.90 -14.68
N PHE A 475 25.55 -15.18 -13.86
CA PHE A 475 25.71 -15.69 -12.49
C PHE A 475 25.81 -17.22 -12.44
N GLY A 476 25.22 -17.91 -13.43
CA GLY A 476 25.19 -19.36 -13.51
C GLY A 476 24.07 -19.88 -14.43
N PRO A 477 24.01 -21.21 -14.67
CA PRO A 477 22.97 -21.80 -15.51
C PRO A 477 21.58 -21.67 -14.88
N LEU A 478 20.64 -21.07 -15.61
CA LEU A 478 19.26 -20.88 -15.16
C LEU A 478 18.46 -22.18 -15.30
N ARG A 479 17.74 -22.57 -14.26
CA ARG A 479 16.88 -23.75 -14.27
C ARG A 479 15.64 -23.52 -15.14
N ALA A 480 15.23 -24.54 -15.90
CA ALA A 480 14.04 -24.49 -16.74
C ALA A 480 12.72 -24.71 -15.98
N THR A 481 12.77 -25.41 -14.84
CA THR A 481 11.61 -25.76 -14.00
C THR A 481 11.61 -24.98 -12.69
N PRO A 482 10.43 -24.70 -12.10
CA PRO A 482 10.34 -24.08 -10.78
C PRO A 482 11.02 -24.94 -9.70
N LEU A 483 11.48 -24.31 -8.62
CA LEU A 483 11.87 -25.00 -7.40
C LEU A 483 10.66 -25.65 -6.76
N THR A 484 10.87 -26.81 -6.15
CA THR A 484 9.91 -27.40 -5.20
C THR A 484 9.83 -26.54 -3.94
N HIS A 485 8.77 -26.71 -3.15
CA HIS A 485 8.59 -25.96 -1.90
C HIS A 485 9.78 -26.14 -0.94
N HIS A 486 10.25 -27.38 -0.75
CA HIS A 486 11.42 -27.69 0.09
C HIS A 486 12.72 -27.04 -0.43
N GLU A 487 12.95 -27.05 -1.75
CA GLU A 487 14.09 -26.35 -2.34
C GLU A 487 13.99 -24.83 -2.15
N LEU A 488 12.80 -24.26 -2.25
CA LEU A 488 12.56 -22.83 -2.03
C LEU A 488 12.85 -22.44 -0.58
N GLU A 489 12.35 -23.19 0.39
CA GLU A 489 12.65 -22.97 1.82
C GLU A 489 14.16 -23.10 2.11
N ALA A 490 14.84 -24.07 1.50
CA ALA A 490 16.28 -24.24 1.68
C ALA A 490 17.06 -23.04 1.10
N ALA A 491 16.66 -22.57 -0.08
CA ALA A 491 17.25 -21.40 -0.71
C ALA A 491 17.00 -20.11 0.10
N ASP A 492 15.80 -19.96 0.67
CA ASP A 492 15.44 -18.85 1.55
C ASP A 492 16.30 -18.85 2.82
N ARG A 493 16.39 -19.98 3.53
CA ARG A 493 17.27 -20.12 4.71
C ARG A 493 18.73 -19.78 4.40
N GLU A 494 19.27 -20.27 3.28
CA GLU A 494 20.65 -19.98 2.86
C GLU A 494 20.84 -18.48 2.56
N ARG A 495 19.87 -17.84 1.89
CA ARG A 495 19.89 -16.39 1.61
C ARG A 495 19.83 -15.59 2.91
N THR A 496 18.89 -15.88 3.81
CA THR A 496 18.76 -15.17 5.08
C THR A 496 20.04 -15.28 5.90
N ALA A 497 20.65 -16.47 5.98
CA ALA A 497 21.93 -16.66 6.65
C ALA A 497 23.04 -15.79 6.03
N LEU A 498 23.08 -15.69 4.70
CA LEU A 498 24.05 -14.86 3.98
C LEU A 498 23.82 -13.35 4.21
N ILE A 499 22.56 -12.89 4.24
CA ILE A 499 22.23 -11.49 4.56
C ILE A 499 22.70 -11.14 5.98
N LEU A 500 22.44 -12.02 6.95
CA LEU A 500 22.87 -11.82 8.34
C LEU A 500 24.40 -11.80 8.48
N GLU A 501 25.10 -12.71 7.79
CA GLU A 501 26.56 -12.77 7.77
C GLU A 501 27.18 -11.50 7.16
N THR A 502 26.59 -10.99 6.09
CA THR A 502 27.12 -9.84 5.34
C THR A 502 26.66 -8.49 5.89
N HIS A 503 25.72 -8.47 6.85
CA HIS A 503 25.10 -7.25 7.37
C HIS A 503 26.13 -6.23 7.87
N GLY A 504 27.18 -6.66 8.58
CA GLY A 504 28.23 -5.77 9.07
C GLY A 504 29.03 -5.11 7.94
N ALA A 505 29.38 -5.87 6.89
CA ALA A 505 30.09 -5.32 5.74
C ALA A 505 29.21 -4.42 4.87
N LEU A 506 27.91 -4.77 4.74
CA LEU A 506 26.92 -3.90 4.11
C LEU A 506 26.82 -2.57 4.86
N GLN A 507 26.73 -2.58 6.19
CA GLN A 507 26.71 -1.35 6.98
C GLN A 507 27.97 -0.51 6.75
N THR A 508 29.16 -1.14 6.69
CA THR A 508 30.41 -0.41 6.42
C THR A 508 30.45 0.21 5.03
N LEU A 509 29.92 -0.48 4.00
CA LEU A 509 29.88 0.04 2.63
C LEU A 509 28.80 1.10 2.42
N LEU A 510 27.69 1.00 3.16
CA LEU A 510 26.57 1.95 3.09
C LEU A 510 26.76 3.16 3.99
N LYS A 511 27.64 3.09 4.99
CA LYS A 511 28.09 4.28 5.70
C LYS A 511 28.69 5.23 4.65
N PRO A 512 28.16 6.46 4.49
CA PRO A 512 28.80 7.46 3.66
C PRO A 512 30.25 7.51 4.12
N SER A 513 31.20 7.32 3.21
CA SER A 513 32.62 7.36 3.54
C SER A 513 32.87 8.61 4.38
N ASP A 514 33.29 8.45 5.64
CA ASP A 514 33.57 9.53 6.63
C ASP A 514 34.75 10.44 6.21
N GLY A 515 34.99 10.58 4.90
CA GLY A 515 35.96 11.45 4.25
C GLY A 515 35.31 12.62 3.51
N LEU A 516 34.05 12.97 3.79
CA LEU A 516 33.66 14.36 3.64
C LEU A 516 34.41 15.13 4.74
N PRO A 517 35.26 16.11 4.40
CA PRO A 517 36.01 16.86 5.40
C PRO A 517 35.06 17.38 6.48
N GLU A 518 35.50 17.41 7.74
CA GLU A 518 34.72 17.79 8.92
C GLU A 518 33.94 19.11 8.72
N SER A 519 34.44 20.00 7.85
CA SER A 519 33.79 21.23 7.40
C SER A 519 32.46 21.07 6.63
N VAL A 520 32.17 19.90 6.04
CA VAL A 520 30.92 19.60 5.34
C VAL A 520 29.89 18.97 6.28
N VAL A 521 30.35 18.24 7.30
CA VAL A 521 29.49 17.64 8.33
C VAL A 521 29.08 18.69 9.37
N GLU A 522 29.96 19.63 9.72
CA GLU A 522 29.65 20.79 10.56
C GLU A 522 28.63 21.75 9.88
N ALA A 523 28.51 21.70 8.55
CA ALA A 523 27.49 22.42 7.78
C ALA A 523 26.12 21.70 7.71
N LEU A 524 26.04 20.45 8.20
CA LEU A 524 24.84 19.60 8.11
C LEU A 524 24.29 19.15 9.48
N GLU A 525 24.93 19.50 10.60
CA GLU A 525 24.23 19.49 11.87
C GLU A 525 23.03 20.44 11.79
N PRO A 526 21.85 20.09 12.35
CA PRO A 526 20.74 21.02 12.43
C PRO A 526 21.16 22.20 13.31
N VAL A 527 21.61 23.27 12.64
CA VAL A 527 21.95 24.56 13.24
C VAL A 527 20.78 24.93 14.14
N ARG A 528 21.01 24.83 15.45
CA ARG A 528 20.21 25.55 16.44
C ARG A 528 20.25 27.00 16.00
N THR A 529 19.09 27.54 15.65
CA THR A 529 18.91 28.87 15.05
C THR A 529 19.47 29.96 15.96
N SER A 530 20.76 30.26 15.81
CA SER A 530 21.35 31.56 16.04
C SER A 530 21.89 32.03 14.70
N THR A 531 21.14 32.91 14.04
CA THR A 531 21.41 33.47 12.71
C THR A 531 22.84 34.02 12.61
N PRO A 532 23.76 33.36 11.89
CA PRO A 532 25.05 33.95 11.54
C PRO A 532 24.88 34.80 10.28
N ALA A 533 25.69 35.86 10.15
CA ALA A 533 25.78 36.67 8.96
C ALA A 533 26.12 35.80 7.73
N ALA A 534 25.43 36.08 6.61
CA ALA A 534 25.53 35.32 5.37
C ALA A 534 27.01 35.19 4.91
N PRO A 535 27.55 33.97 4.72
CA PRO A 535 28.87 33.80 4.14
C PRO A 535 28.88 34.31 2.70
N GLU A 536 29.96 35.02 2.37
CA GLU A 536 30.25 35.57 1.04
C GLU A 536 30.30 34.42 0.01
N PRO A 537 29.67 34.57 -1.18
CA PRO A 537 29.48 33.47 -2.12
C PRO A 537 30.82 32.95 -2.64
N ALA A 538 31.14 31.69 -2.28
CA ALA A 538 32.25 30.97 -2.87
C ALA A 538 32.10 30.93 -4.40
N ALA A 539 33.16 31.26 -5.12
CA ALA A 539 33.18 31.34 -6.57
C ALA A 539 32.71 30.02 -7.21
N VAL A 540 31.66 30.12 -8.02
CA VAL A 540 31.09 29.00 -8.78
C VAL A 540 32.17 28.46 -9.72
N GLN A 541 32.66 27.25 -9.44
CA GLN A 541 33.56 26.57 -10.36
C GLN A 541 32.82 26.32 -11.68
N PRO A 542 33.44 26.57 -12.84
CA PRO A 542 32.81 26.31 -14.13
C PRO A 542 32.38 24.84 -14.21
N LEU A 543 31.10 24.62 -14.49
CA LEU A 543 30.51 23.28 -14.57
C LEU A 543 31.34 22.42 -15.55
N PRO A 544 31.73 21.18 -15.17
CA PRO A 544 32.31 20.23 -16.11
C PRO A 544 31.40 20.08 -17.34
N ALA A 545 31.99 19.70 -18.49
CA ALA A 545 31.26 19.50 -19.75
C ALA A 545 29.92 18.79 -19.48
N ALA A 546 28.82 19.47 -19.83
CA ALA A 546 27.49 19.08 -19.37
C ALA A 546 27.19 17.63 -19.76
N LEU A 547 26.74 16.82 -18.78
CA LEU A 547 26.39 15.42 -18.99
C LEU A 547 25.39 15.27 -20.16
N PRO A 548 25.45 14.19 -20.97
CA PRO A 548 24.65 14.07 -22.18
C PRO A 548 23.14 14.28 -21.98
N HIS A 549 22.57 13.76 -20.89
CA HIS A 549 21.14 13.93 -20.59
C HIS A 549 20.78 15.36 -20.15
N ILE A 550 21.70 16.08 -19.50
CA ILE A 550 21.50 17.50 -19.19
C ILE A 550 21.42 18.30 -20.50
N GLN A 551 22.32 18.02 -21.44
CA GLN A 551 22.32 18.71 -22.73
C GLN A 551 21.05 18.42 -23.53
N ALA A 552 20.60 17.17 -23.58
CA ALA A 552 19.34 16.82 -24.27
C ALA A 552 18.10 17.49 -23.64
N ALA A 553 18.01 17.54 -22.31
CA ALA A 553 16.91 18.23 -21.63
C ALA A 553 16.96 19.75 -21.84
N ARG A 554 18.17 20.33 -21.83
CA ARG A 554 18.42 21.74 -22.17
C ARG A 554 17.92 22.05 -23.58
N ASP A 555 18.18 21.20 -24.56
CA ASP A 555 17.74 21.43 -25.94
C ASP A 555 16.20 21.44 -26.08
N LEU A 556 15.49 20.69 -25.22
CA LEU A 556 14.01 20.68 -25.18
C LEU A 556 13.40 21.91 -24.48
N LEU A 557 14.12 22.51 -23.53
CA LEU A 557 13.61 23.56 -22.63
C LEU A 557 14.26 24.94 -22.83
N ARG A 558 15.26 25.06 -23.70
CA ARG A 558 15.99 26.32 -23.93
C ARG A 558 15.03 27.49 -24.20
N GLY A 559 15.15 28.54 -23.39
CA GLY A 559 14.37 29.76 -23.52
C GLY A 559 12.88 29.57 -23.21
N ARG A 560 12.53 28.55 -22.41
CA ARG A 560 11.14 28.28 -22.00
C ARG A 560 11.01 28.39 -20.48
N ARG A 561 9.79 28.68 -20.02
CA ARG A 561 9.44 28.73 -18.60
C ARG A 561 9.15 27.34 -18.05
N MET A 562 9.67 27.06 -16.86
CA MET A 562 9.36 25.87 -16.07
C MET A 562 8.72 26.28 -14.74
N VAL A 563 7.73 25.50 -14.27
CA VAL A 563 7.18 25.62 -12.91
C VAL A 563 7.68 24.44 -12.10
N LEU A 564 8.12 24.67 -10.86
CA LEU A 564 8.54 23.62 -9.93
C LEU A 564 7.76 23.74 -8.63
N LEU A 565 7.11 22.66 -8.21
CA LEU A 565 6.34 22.56 -6.97
C LEU A 565 7.04 21.62 -6.01
N GLY A 566 7.33 22.08 -4.79
CA GLY A 566 7.88 21.26 -3.72
C GLY A 566 9.23 21.76 -3.21
N GLY A 567 9.64 21.23 -2.06
CA GLY A 567 10.87 21.63 -1.37
C GLY A 567 10.84 23.07 -0.86
N VAL A 568 11.99 23.50 -0.38
CA VAL A 568 12.23 24.89 0.03
C VAL A 568 13.00 25.58 -1.10
N PRO A 569 12.49 26.68 -1.67
CA PRO A 569 13.19 27.42 -2.72
C PRO A 569 14.59 27.80 -2.26
N SER A 570 15.59 27.34 -3.00
CA SER A 570 16.99 27.66 -2.75
C SER A 570 17.52 28.49 -3.92
N PRO A 571 18.01 29.73 -3.69
CA PRO A 571 18.56 30.57 -4.75
C PRO A 571 19.66 29.88 -5.55
N HIS A 572 20.51 29.09 -4.88
CA HIS A 572 21.58 28.33 -5.52
C HIS A 572 21.03 27.25 -6.46
N HIS A 573 20.09 26.41 -5.98
CA HIS A 573 19.48 25.38 -6.83
C HIS A 573 18.67 25.99 -7.97
N HIS A 574 18.00 27.12 -7.73
CA HIS A 574 17.25 27.85 -8.75
C HIS A 574 18.17 28.28 -9.89
N ALA A 575 19.26 28.99 -9.56
CA ALA A 575 20.27 29.41 -10.53
C ALA A 575 20.88 28.22 -11.28
N ALA A 576 21.24 27.15 -10.57
CA ALA A 576 21.81 25.94 -11.17
C ALA A 576 20.85 25.28 -12.18
N LEU A 577 19.55 25.22 -11.88
CA LEU A 577 18.55 24.67 -12.80
C LEU A 577 18.32 25.57 -14.02
N VAL A 578 18.21 26.89 -13.80
CA VAL A 578 18.06 27.87 -14.89
C VAL A 578 19.24 27.80 -15.85
N GLU A 579 20.47 27.78 -15.33
CA GLU A 579 21.69 27.70 -16.14
C GLU A 579 21.82 26.33 -16.84
N ALA A 580 21.66 25.23 -16.10
CA ALA A 580 21.84 23.89 -16.65
C ALA A 580 20.81 23.56 -17.74
N LEU A 581 19.56 23.99 -17.59
CA LEU A 581 18.49 23.71 -18.56
C LEU A 581 18.27 24.87 -19.55
N ALA A 582 19.04 25.96 -19.42
CA ALA A 582 18.90 27.19 -20.21
C ALA A 582 17.47 27.75 -20.22
N LEU A 583 16.82 27.77 -19.05
CA LEU A 583 15.44 28.23 -18.89
C LEU A 583 15.34 29.74 -19.05
N GLU A 584 14.20 30.22 -19.56
CA GLU A 584 13.88 31.66 -19.49
C GLU A 584 13.56 32.06 -18.04
N ASP A 585 12.74 31.24 -17.37
CA ASP A 585 12.27 31.49 -16.00
C ASP A 585 11.97 30.15 -15.30
N LEU A 586 12.21 30.12 -13.99
CA LEU A 586 11.86 29.02 -13.11
C LEU A 586 10.97 29.55 -11.99
N ASP A 587 9.68 29.24 -12.06
CA ASP A 587 8.70 29.58 -11.05
C ASP A 587 8.66 28.48 -9.98
N TRP A 588 9.40 28.68 -8.88
CA TRP A 588 9.53 27.69 -7.80
C TRP A 588 8.56 27.97 -6.64
N ILE A 589 7.53 27.14 -6.55
CA ILE A 589 6.51 27.18 -5.50
C ILE A 589 6.95 26.30 -4.32
N GLY A 590 7.35 26.95 -3.22
CA GLY A 590 7.79 26.30 -1.99
C GLY A 590 6.67 25.59 -1.21
N SER A 591 7.05 24.65 -0.34
CA SER A 591 6.12 23.85 0.49
C SER A 591 5.19 24.65 1.38
N ASP A 592 5.66 25.78 1.88
CA ASP A 592 4.90 26.75 2.66
C ASP A 592 3.79 27.44 1.85
N GLN A 593 4.03 27.68 0.56
CA GLN A 593 3.13 28.45 -0.30
C GLN A 593 1.95 27.64 -0.85
N TYR A 594 2.02 26.31 -0.86
CA TYR A 594 0.96 25.45 -1.42
C TYR A 594 0.15 24.67 -0.39
N ALA A 595 0.36 24.87 0.91
CA ALA A 595 -0.39 24.20 1.97
C ALA A 595 -1.93 24.29 1.82
N HIS A 596 -2.44 25.23 1.02
CA HIS A 596 -3.87 25.43 0.76
C HIS A 596 -4.33 25.15 -0.68
N GLY A 597 -3.47 24.68 -1.59
CA GLY A 597 -3.81 24.16 -2.93
C GLY A 597 -4.44 25.11 -3.95
N THR A 598 -5.11 26.18 -3.52
CA THR A 598 -5.88 27.12 -4.37
C THR A 598 -5.01 28.07 -5.19
N HIS A 599 -3.77 28.33 -4.78
CA HIS A 599 -2.89 29.29 -5.46
C HIS A 599 -1.99 28.66 -6.53
N ALA A 600 -1.71 27.35 -6.46
CA ALA A 600 -0.74 26.72 -7.35
C ALA A 600 -1.14 26.81 -8.84
N GLN A 601 -2.45 26.87 -9.14
CA GLN A 601 -2.96 26.96 -10.50
C GLN A 601 -2.57 28.25 -11.24
N SER A 602 -2.33 29.37 -10.53
CA SER A 602 -1.99 30.66 -11.15
C SER A 602 -0.55 30.71 -11.68
N HIS A 603 0.29 29.75 -11.28
CA HIS A 603 1.69 29.65 -11.70
C HIS A 603 1.85 28.99 -13.08
N ILE A 604 0.88 28.17 -13.52
CA ILE A 604 0.88 27.58 -14.86
C ILE A 604 0.35 28.60 -15.89
N ARG A 605 1.19 29.54 -16.31
CA ARG A 605 0.79 30.63 -17.20
C ARG A 605 0.85 30.21 -18.68
N PRO A 606 0.22 30.96 -19.61
CA PRO A 606 0.55 30.84 -21.02
C PRO A 606 2.07 30.94 -21.21
N GLY A 607 2.68 29.96 -21.89
CA GLY A 607 4.13 29.86 -22.07
C GLY A 607 4.86 28.95 -21.07
N THR A 608 4.21 28.45 -20.02
CA THR A 608 4.78 27.37 -19.19
C THR A 608 4.95 26.12 -20.06
N ALA A 609 6.18 25.68 -20.27
CA ALA A 609 6.49 24.51 -21.08
C ALA A 609 6.47 23.20 -20.30
N LEU A 610 6.72 23.27 -18.98
CA LEU A 610 6.83 22.09 -18.13
C LEU A 610 6.49 22.40 -16.68
N VAL A 611 5.83 21.45 -16.00
CA VAL A 611 5.64 21.45 -14.55
C VAL A 611 6.43 20.30 -13.91
N VAL A 612 7.27 20.59 -12.92
CA VAL A 612 8.00 19.60 -12.12
C VAL A 612 7.36 19.49 -10.73
N LEU A 613 6.96 18.29 -10.34
CA LEU A 613 6.34 17.99 -9.05
C LEU A 613 7.35 17.22 -8.20
N ALA A 614 8.01 17.88 -7.26
CA ALA A 614 9.01 17.26 -6.41
C ALA A 614 8.34 16.45 -5.30
N ILE A 615 8.26 15.13 -5.50
CA ILE A 615 7.36 14.26 -4.74
C ILE A 615 7.82 14.03 -3.30
N ARG A 616 9.10 14.24 -2.99
CA ARG A 616 9.65 14.05 -1.63
C ARG A 616 8.96 14.92 -0.59
N TRP A 617 8.40 16.03 -1.05
CA TRP A 617 7.67 16.98 -0.23
C TRP A 617 6.16 16.87 -0.46
N MET A 618 5.67 15.75 -0.98
CA MET A 618 4.26 15.55 -1.29
C MET A 618 3.36 15.66 -0.05
N ALA A 619 2.54 16.70 -0.04
CA ALA A 619 1.27 16.76 0.69
C ALA A 619 0.09 16.68 -0.31
N HIS A 620 -1.15 16.63 0.18
CA HIS A 620 -2.38 16.49 -0.63
C HIS A 620 -2.55 17.47 -1.81
N ALA A 621 -1.86 18.62 -1.82
CA ALA A 621 -1.98 19.66 -2.85
C ALA A 621 -1.43 19.30 -4.25
N HIS A 622 -0.60 18.26 -4.38
CA HIS A 622 0.14 17.96 -5.62
C HIS A 622 -0.75 17.41 -6.73
N ASN A 623 -1.80 16.67 -6.36
CA ASN A 623 -2.77 16.16 -7.33
C ASN A 623 -3.48 17.31 -8.07
N THR A 624 -3.74 18.43 -7.38
CA THR A 624 -4.36 19.60 -7.99
C THR A 624 -3.49 20.21 -9.09
N LEU A 625 -2.18 20.38 -8.86
CA LEU A 625 -1.31 21.00 -9.87
C LEU A 625 -1.08 20.07 -11.07
N ARG A 626 -0.97 18.76 -10.81
CA ARG A 626 -0.91 17.73 -11.85
C ARG A 626 -2.15 17.75 -12.73
N ASP A 627 -3.33 17.78 -12.12
CA ASP A 627 -4.61 17.81 -12.81
C ASP A 627 -4.72 19.09 -13.66
N VAL A 628 -4.32 20.24 -13.12
CA VAL A 628 -4.35 21.53 -13.84
C VAL A 628 -3.33 21.58 -14.99
N ALA A 629 -2.13 21.03 -14.80
CA ALA A 629 -1.15 20.93 -15.88
C ALA A 629 -1.71 20.10 -17.05
N ARG A 630 -2.32 18.96 -16.73
CA ARG A 630 -2.99 18.09 -17.71
C ARG A 630 -4.13 18.81 -18.43
N GLU A 631 -5.00 19.49 -17.70
CA GLU A 631 -6.13 20.25 -18.27
C GLU A 631 -5.65 21.36 -19.23
N ARG A 632 -4.48 21.97 -18.95
CA ARG A 632 -3.87 23.01 -19.81
C ARG A 632 -2.97 22.44 -20.91
N GLY A 633 -2.89 21.12 -21.07
CA GLY A 633 -2.00 20.49 -22.04
C GLY A 633 -0.51 20.71 -21.76
N VAL A 634 -0.15 21.09 -20.52
CA VAL A 634 1.23 21.32 -20.12
C VAL A 634 1.83 19.98 -19.62
N PRO A 635 2.92 19.50 -20.23
CA PRO A 635 3.63 18.31 -19.73
C PRO A 635 4.02 18.49 -18.27
N TYR A 636 4.00 17.39 -17.51
CA TYR A 636 4.49 17.39 -16.14
C TYR A 636 5.42 16.20 -15.87
N VAL A 637 6.34 16.40 -14.92
CA VAL A 637 7.30 15.41 -14.45
C VAL A 637 7.12 15.24 -12.95
N MET A 638 7.02 13.99 -12.50
CA MET A 638 7.05 13.66 -11.07
C MET A 638 8.50 13.35 -10.69
N HIS A 639 9.06 14.13 -9.78
CA HIS A 639 10.48 14.08 -9.46
C HIS A 639 10.73 13.45 -8.08
N PRO A 640 11.27 12.22 -7.99
CA PRO A 640 11.50 11.52 -6.72
C PRO A 640 12.67 12.03 -5.90
N GLY A 641 13.70 12.56 -6.56
CA GLY A 641 14.98 12.86 -5.94
C GLY A 641 15.16 14.28 -5.43
N GLY A 642 16.38 14.59 -5.03
CA GLY A 642 16.90 15.94 -4.86
C GLY A 642 16.90 16.74 -6.17
N LEU A 643 16.91 18.06 -6.05
CA LEU A 643 16.73 18.97 -7.19
C LEU A 643 18.04 19.28 -7.92
N SER A 644 18.93 18.30 -8.04
CA SER A 644 20.14 18.47 -8.84
C SER A 644 19.78 18.54 -10.34
N PRO A 645 20.46 19.38 -11.14
CA PRO A 645 20.16 19.50 -12.56
C PRO A 645 20.24 18.19 -13.34
N SER A 646 21.19 17.31 -12.97
CA SER A 646 21.33 15.97 -13.56
C SER A 646 20.06 15.13 -13.36
N SER A 647 19.58 15.07 -12.12
CA SER A 647 18.40 14.28 -11.73
C SER A 647 17.14 14.81 -12.41
N VAL A 648 16.93 16.14 -12.37
CA VAL A 648 15.76 16.80 -13.00
C VAL A 648 15.77 16.59 -14.51
N ALA A 649 16.92 16.80 -15.18
CA ALA A 649 17.06 16.59 -16.62
C ALA A 649 16.73 15.14 -17.03
N TRP A 650 17.24 14.16 -16.28
CA TRP A 650 16.97 12.75 -16.57
C TRP A 650 15.48 12.43 -16.48
N GLN A 651 14.79 12.91 -15.43
CA GLN A 651 13.34 12.70 -15.27
C GLN A 651 12.53 13.37 -16.38
N ILE A 652 12.94 14.56 -16.85
CA ILE A 652 12.33 15.23 -18.00
C ILE A 652 12.41 14.34 -19.24
N LEU A 653 13.58 13.77 -19.52
CA LEU A 653 13.77 12.93 -20.68
C LEU A 653 12.90 11.67 -20.64
N GLN A 654 12.78 11.04 -19.48
CA GLN A 654 11.98 9.82 -19.33
C GLN A 654 10.48 10.08 -19.42
N GLN A 655 10.00 11.16 -18.79
CA GLN A 655 8.56 11.35 -18.59
C GLN A 655 7.93 12.31 -19.62
N ALA A 656 8.68 13.29 -20.13
CA ALA A 656 8.12 14.41 -20.90
C ALA A 656 8.79 14.68 -22.25
N SER A 657 9.91 14.01 -22.59
CA SER A 657 10.66 14.28 -23.84
C SER A 657 9.78 14.29 -25.09
N ARG A 658 8.93 13.27 -25.27
CA ARG A 658 8.02 13.15 -26.42
C ARG A 658 7.00 14.27 -26.51
N GLN A 659 6.60 14.85 -25.38
CA GLN A 659 5.62 15.94 -25.34
C GLN A 659 6.29 17.32 -25.54
N LEU A 660 7.58 17.44 -25.20
CA LEU A 660 8.34 18.68 -25.33
C LEU A 660 8.95 18.89 -26.73
N ALA A 661 8.99 17.85 -27.58
CA ALA A 661 9.56 17.93 -28.91
C ALA A 661 8.87 19.00 -29.80
N PRO A 662 9.64 19.82 -30.55
CA PRO A 662 9.16 21.04 -31.21
C PRO A 662 8.16 20.81 -32.36
N ASP A 663 8.13 19.63 -32.97
CA ASP A 663 7.32 19.34 -34.16
C ASP A 663 5.88 18.86 -33.86
N ARG A 664 5.40 19.04 -32.62
CA ARG A 664 4.03 18.66 -32.28
C ARG A 664 3.09 19.85 -32.51
N PRO A 665 2.09 19.75 -33.42
CA PRO A 665 1.08 20.79 -33.54
C PRO A 665 0.39 20.97 -32.18
N ALA A 666 0.20 22.23 -31.76
CA ALA A 666 -0.52 22.55 -30.54
C ALA A 666 -1.94 21.97 -30.63
N PHE A 667 -2.32 21.16 -29.63
CA PHE A 667 -3.64 20.51 -29.54
C PHE A 667 -4.74 21.49 -29.14
#